data_AF-H2NC87-F1
#
_entry.id   AF-H2NC87-F1
#
_cell.length_a   1.000
_cell.length_b   1.000
_cell.length_c   1.000
_cell.angle_alpha   90.00
_cell.angle_beta   90.00
_cell.angle_gamma   90.00
#
_symmetry.space_group_name_H-M   'P 1'
#
loop_
_entity.id
_entity.type
_entity.pdbx_description
1 polymer ?
#
loop_
_entity_poly.entity_id
_entity_poly.type
_entity_poly.pdbx_seq_one_letter_code
_entity_poly.pdbx_strand_id
1 'polypeptide(L)'
;MDQPEAPCSSTGPRLAVARELLLAALEELSQEQLKRFRHKLRDVGPDGRSIPWGRLERADAVDLAEQLAQFYGPEPALEVARKTLKRADARDVAAQLQEQRLQRLGLGSGALLSVSEYKKKYREHVLQLHARVKERNARSVKITKRFTKLLIAPESATPEEEALGPAEEPEPGRARRSDTHTFNRLFRRDEEGRRPLTVVLQGPAGIGKTMAAKKILYDWAAGKLYQGQVDFAFFMPCGELLERPGTRSLADLILDQCPDRGAPVPQMLAQPQRLLFILDGADELPALGGPEAAPCTDPFEAASGARVLGGLLSKALLPTALLLVTTRAAAPGRLQGRLCSPQCAEVRGFSDRDKKKYFYKFFRDERRAERAYRFVKENETLFALCFVPFVCWIVCTVLRQQLELGQDLSRTSKTTTSVYLLFIASVLSSAPVADAPRVQGDLRNLCRLAREGVLGRRAQFAEKELEQLELRGSKVQTLFLSKKELPGVLETEVTYQFIDQSFQEFLAALSYLLEDGGVPRTKAGGVGTLLRGDAQPHSHLVLTTRFLFGLLSTERMHDIERHFGCMVSERVKQEALRWVQGQGQGCPGATPEVTEGAKGLEDTEEPEEEEEGEEPNYPLELLYCLYETQEDAFVRQALCRLPQLALQRVPFCRMDVAVLSYCVRCCPAGQALRLISCRLVAAQEKKKKSLGKRLQASLGGSSSSRGTTKQLPASLLHPLFQAMTDPLCHLSSLTLSHCKVPDAVCRDLSEALRAAPALTELGLLHNRLSEAGLRMLSEGLAWPQCRVQTVRVQLPNPQRGLQYLVGMLRQSPALTTLDLSGCQLPSPMVTYLCAALQHQGCGLQTLSLASVELSEQSLQELQAVKRAKPDLVITHPALDSHPEPPKELISTF
;
A
#
# COMPACT_ATOMS: atom_id res chain seq x y z
N MET A 1 -50.19 60.97 26.78
CA MET A 1 -51.55 60.52 27.11
C MET A 1 -51.83 59.40 26.14
N ASP A 2 -51.58 58.17 26.54
CA ASP A 2 -51.85 57.00 25.70
C ASP A 2 -52.66 56.01 26.52
N GLN A 3 -53.80 55.61 25.95
CA GLN A 3 -54.75 54.65 26.50
C GLN A 3 -54.13 53.24 26.53
N PRO A 4 -54.53 52.37 27.47
CA PRO A 4 -54.18 50.96 27.42
C PRO A 4 -55.14 50.21 26.48
N GLU A 5 -54.57 49.51 25.49
CA GLU A 5 -55.27 48.56 24.62
C GLU A 5 -55.79 47.35 25.44
N ALA A 6 -57.00 46.90 25.10
CA ALA A 6 -57.64 45.72 25.65
C ALA A 6 -56.99 44.41 25.16
N PRO A 7 -56.95 43.33 25.97
CA PRO A 7 -56.43 42.04 25.53
C PRO A 7 -57.45 41.30 24.64
N CYS A 8 -57.06 41.04 23.40
CA CYS A 8 -57.81 40.28 22.40
C CYS A 8 -58.12 38.82 22.83
N SER A 9 -59.37 38.45 22.60
CA SER A 9 -60.04 37.17 22.84
C SER A 9 -59.60 36.06 21.86
N SER A 10 -58.78 35.11 22.32
CA SER A 10 -58.48 33.86 21.56
C SER A 10 -58.65 32.55 22.36
N THR A 11 -59.07 32.61 23.62
CA THR A 11 -59.25 31.45 24.52
C THR A 11 -60.64 30.79 24.44
N GLY A 12 -61.67 31.52 24.02
CA GLY A 12 -63.07 31.03 23.96
C GLY A 12 -63.30 29.80 23.08
N PRO A 13 -62.88 29.78 21.80
CA PRO A 13 -63.19 28.67 20.90
C PRO A 13 -62.42 27.38 21.24
N ARG A 14 -61.19 27.47 21.74
CA ARG A 14 -60.40 26.29 22.16
C ARG A 14 -60.92 25.67 23.46
N LEU A 15 -61.45 26.48 24.36
CA LEU A 15 -62.09 26.00 25.58
C LEU A 15 -63.38 25.22 25.27
N ALA A 16 -64.17 25.68 24.30
CA ALA A 16 -65.37 24.98 23.86
C ALA A 16 -65.05 23.59 23.27
N VAL A 17 -64.07 23.50 22.37
CA VAL A 17 -63.66 22.22 21.76
C VAL A 17 -63.10 21.26 22.81
N ALA A 18 -62.29 21.76 23.77
CA ALA A 18 -61.77 20.92 24.85
C ALA A 18 -62.89 20.39 25.75
N ARG A 19 -63.92 21.20 26.05
CA ARG A 19 -65.10 20.78 26.83
C ARG A 19 -65.88 19.68 26.11
N GLU A 20 -66.13 19.84 24.81
CA GLU A 20 -66.84 18.84 24.01
C GLU A 20 -66.10 17.51 23.97
N LEU A 21 -64.78 17.53 23.77
CA LEU A 21 -63.96 16.31 23.75
C LEU A 21 -63.91 15.62 25.12
N LEU A 22 -63.79 16.39 26.20
CA LEU A 22 -63.83 15.86 27.56
C LEU A 22 -65.19 15.25 27.88
N LEU A 23 -66.28 15.93 27.51
CA LEU A 23 -67.64 15.46 27.73
C LEU A 23 -67.87 14.13 27.01
N ALA A 24 -67.56 14.05 25.71
CA ALA A 24 -67.73 12.84 24.91
C ALA A 24 -66.97 11.64 25.53
N ALA A 25 -65.73 11.86 25.98
CA ALA A 25 -64.96 10.80 26.63
C ALA A 25 -65.48 10.42 28.02
N LEU A 26 -66.08 11.33 28.77
CA LEU A 26 -66.62 11.04 30.11
C LEU A 26 -68.00 10.38 30.06
N GLU A 27 -68.79 10.64 29.02
CA GLU A 27 -70.09 10.01 28.78
C GLU A 27 -69.97 8.54 28.34
N GLU A 28 -68.87 8.15 27.69
CA GLU A 28 -68.57 6.77 27.33
C GLU A 28 -68.19 5.88 28.53
N LEU A 29 -67.99 6.46 29.72
CA LEU A 29 -67.64 5.71 30.92
C LEU A 29 -68.86 5.07 31.58
N SER A 30 -68.73 3.79 31.96
CA SER A 30 -69.68 3.18 32.89
C SER A 30 -69.68 3.90 34.25
N GLN A 31 -70.76 3.77 35.02
CA GLN A 31 -70.86 4.37 36.37
C GLN A 31 -69.70 3.98 37.31
N GLU A 32 -69.20 2.75 37.17
CA GLU A 32 -68.04 2.29 37.95
C GLU A 32 -66.73 2.94 37.49
N GLN A 33 -66.52 3.08 36.17
CA GLN A 33 -65.35 3.75 35.61
C GLN A 33 -65.34 5.24 35.92
N LEU A 34 -66.50 5.92 35.88
CA LEU A 34 -66.63 7.33 36.25
C LEU A 34 -66.34 7.56 37.75
N LYS A 35 -66.77 6.64 38.62
CA LYS A 35 -66.42 6.68 40.06
C LYS A 35 -64.92 6.51 40.29
N ARG A 36 -64.28 5.56 39.58
CA ARG A 36 -62.81 5.37 39.63
C ARG A 36 -62.06 6.57 39.06
N PHE A 37 -62.55 7.17 37.98
CA PHE A 37 -61.98 8.36 37.36
C PHE A 37 -61.95 9.53 38.35
N ARG A 38 -63.08 9.83 39.00
CA ARG A 38 -63.18 10.88 40.05
C ARG A 38 -62.17 10.65 41.17
N HIS A 39 -62.11 9.44 41.72
CA HIS A 39 -61.19 9.10 42.80
C HIS A 39 -59.72 9.27 42.38
N LYS A 40 -59.37 8.94 41.13
CA LYS A 40 -57.99 9.04 40.64
C LYS A 40 -57.60 10.45 40.22
N LEU A 41 -58.58 11.31 39.91
CA LEU A 41 -58.34 12.71 39.59
C LEU A 41 -57.84 13.51 40.81
N ARG A 42 -58.21 13.09 42.03
CA ARG A 42 -57.67 13.62 43.29
C ARG A 42 -56.13 13.60 43.35
N ASP A 43 -55.53 12.58 42.75
CA ASP A 43 -54.10 12.27 42.85
C ASP A 43 -53.30 12.80 41.63
N VAL A 44 -53.90 13.62 40.76
CA VAL A 44 -53.29 14.10 39.51
C VAL A 44 -53.29 15.64 39.45
N GLY A 45 -52.10 16.22 39.49
CA GLY A 45 -51.85 17.60 39.09
C GLY A 45 -50.46 17.71 38.44
N PRO A 46 -50.30 18.38 37.28
CA PRO A 46 -49.00 18.57 36.64
C PRO A 46 -47.99 19.34 37.51
N ASP A 47 -48.48 20.14 38.47
CA ASP A 47 -47.68 20.96 39.41
C ASP A 47 -48.15 20.81 40.88
N GLY A 48 -48.73 19.67 41.26
CA GLY A 48 -49.29 19.46 42.61
C GLY A 48 -50.63 20.14 42.88
N ARG A 49 -51.25 20.75 41.87
CA ARG A 49 -52.61 21.32 41.94
C ARG A 49 -53.65 20.26 41.53
N SER A 50 -54.45 19.78 42.48
CA SER A 50 -55.60 18.90 42.22
C SER A 50 -56.92 19.60 42.54
N ILE A 51 -57.99 19.20 41.86
CA ILE A 51 -59.34 19.73 42.13
C ILE A 51 -59.82 19.16 43.49
N PRO A 52 -60.27 20.01 44.43
CA PRO A 52 -60.71 19.54 45.75
C PRO A 52 -61.85 18.51 45.69
N TRP A 53 -61.79 17.48 46.53
CA TRP A 53 -62.77 16.37 46.53
C TRP A 53 -64.23 16.83 46.67
N GLY A 54 -64.49 17.88 47.46
CA GLY A 54 -65.84 18.43 47.62
C GLY A 54 -66.49 18.94 46.32
N ARG A 55 -65.70 19.24 45.28
CA ARG A 55 -66.22 19.60 43.94
C ARG A 55 -66.38 18.40 43.02
N LEU A 56 -65.73 17.27 43.32
CA LEU A 56 -65.73 16.05 42.50
C LEU A 56 -66.72 14.97 43.00
N GLU A 57 -67.07 14.98 44.29
CA GLU A 57 -67.82 13.90 44.95
C GLU A 57 -69.21 13.66 44.33
N ARG A 58 -69.90 14.72 43.91
CA ARG A 58 -71.23 14.66 43.29
C ARG A 58 -71.27 15.09 41.82
N ALA A 59 -70.11 15.36 41.22
CA ALA A 59 -70.01 15.83 39.84
C ALA A 59 -70.37 14.70 38.85
N ASP A 60 -71.26 14.99 37.92
CA ASP A 60 -71.55 14.14 36.77
C ASP A 60 -70.52 14.35 35.63
N ALA A 61 -70.70 13.69 34.48
CA ALA A 61 -69.77 13.80 33.36
C ALA A 61 -69.65 15.24 32.82
N VAL A 62 -70.75 16.01 32.87
CA VAL A 62 -70.82 17.41 32.41
C VAL A 62 -70.07 18.30 33.38
N ASP A 63 -70.35 18.17 34.68
CA ASP A 63 -69.69 18.91 35.74
C ASP A 63 -68.18 18.67 35.73
N LEU A 64 -67.75 17.42 35.52
CA LEU A 64 -66.34 17.05 35.46
C LEU A 64 -65.63 17.62 34.24
N ALA A 65 -66.25 17.57 33.05
CA ALA A 65 -65.69 18.16 31.84
C ALA A 65 -65.50 19.67 32.00
N GLU A 66 -66.48 20.34 32.63
CA GLU A 66 -66.43 21.78 32.86
C GLU A 66 -65.40 22.17 33.93
N GLN A 67 -65.35 21.44 35.05
CA GLN A 67 -64.34 21.66 36.10
C GLN A 67 -62.92 21.40 35.60
N LEU A 68 -62.69 20.36 34.80
CA LEU A 68 -61.40 20.08 34.20
C LEU A 68 -60.96 21.20 33.26
N ALA A 69 -61.85 21.62 32.34
CA ALA A 69 -61.56 22.67 31.38
C ALA A 69 -61.32 24.04 32.04
N GLN A 70 -62.08 24.38 33.08
CA GLN A 70 -61.94 25.65 33.81
C GLN A 70 -60.71 25.67 34.73
N PHE A 71 -60.41 24.56 35.41
CA PHE A 71 -59.33 24.52 36.40
C PHE A 71 -57.94 24.37 35.78
N TYR A 72 -57.80 23.56 34.72
CA TYR A 72 -56.52 23.28 34.07
C TYR A 72 -56.31 24.02 32.74
N GLY A 73 -57.35 24.64 32.17
CA GLY A 73 -57.33 25.20 30.82
C GLY A 73 -57.45 24.11 29.73
N PRO A 74 -57.66 24.49 28.46
CA PRO A 74 -58.11 23.57 27.40
C PRO A 74 -57.15 22.41 27.11
N GLU A 75 -55.86 22.69 26.93
CA GLU A 75 -54.85 21.66 26.60
C GLU A 75 -54.42 20.82 27.81
N PRO A 76 -54.14 21.41 28.99
CA PRO A 76 -53.74 20.62 30.15
C PRO A 76 -54.89 19.76 30.71
N ALA A 77 -56.15 20.20 30.57
CA ALA A 77 -57.32 19.43 30.97
C ALA A 77 -57.45 18.10 30.21
N LEU A 78 -57.26 18.12 28.87
CA LEU A 78 -57.31 16.92 28.03
C LEU A 78 -56.20 15.91 28.40
N GLU A 79 -55.00 16.41 28.73
CA GLU A 79 -53.88 15.54 29.12
C GLU A 79 -54.06 14.96 30.54
N VAL A 80 -54.55 15.76 31.48
CA VAL A 80 -54.91 15.30 32.83
C VAL A 80 -56.01 14.25 32.77
N ALA A 81 -57.05 14.48 31.96
CA ALA A 81 -58.13 13.51 31.75
C ALA A 81 -57.60 12.21 31.13
N ARG A 82 -56.78 12.28 30.08
CA ARG A 82 -56.18 11.10 29.43
C ARG A 82 -55.34 10.25 30.40
N LYS A 83 -54.49 10.89 31.22
CA LYS A 83 -53.69 10.17 32.23
C LYS A 83 -54.58 9.54 33.29
N THR A 84 -55.65 10.22 33.69
CA THR A 84 -56.59 9.75 34.70
C THR A 84 -57.44 8.59 34.18
N LEU A 85 -57.90 8.63 32.91
CA LEU A 85 -58.61 7.54 32.22
C LEU A 85 -57.75 6.27 32.13
N LYS A 86 -56.47 6.39 31.78
CA LYS A 86 -55.53 5.26 31.78
C LYS A 86 -55.36 4.63 33.16
N ARG A 87 -55.31 5.46 34.20
CA ARG A 87 -55.27 4.97 35.57
C ARG A 87 -56.60 4.35 35.97
N ALA A 88 -57.74 4.85 35.49
CA ALA A 88 -59.09 4.35 35.79
C ALA A 88 -59.46 3.06 35.03
N ASP A 89 -58.53 2.49 34.26
CA ASP A 89 -58.70 1.27 33.45
C ASP A 89 -59.66 1.43 32.26
N ALA A 90 -59.85 2.68 31.80
CA ALA A 90 -60.58 3.04 30.58
C ALA A 90 -59.57 3.38 29.47
N ARG A 91 -58.78 2.38 29.04
CA ARG A 91 -57.68 2.59 28.08
C ARG A 91 -58.17 2.90 26.66
N ASP A 92 -59.30 2.34 26.27
CA ASP A 92 -59.88 2.51 24.93
C ASP A 92 -60.43 3.94 24.77
N VAL A 93 -61.19 4.40 25.77
CA VAL A 93 -61.68 5.79 25.85
C VAL A 93 -60.52 6.79 25.93
N ALA A 94 -59.43 6.46 26.63
CA ALA A 94 -58.22 7.30 26.65
C ALA A 94 -57.51 7.38 25.29
N ALA A 95 -57.58 6.32 24.48
CA ALA A 95 -57.03 6.28 23.13
C ALA A 95 -57.92 7.08 22.16
N GLN A 96 -59.24 6.93 22.26
CA GLN A 96 -60.22 7.69 21.48
C GLN A 96 -60.13 9.20 21.77
N LEU A 97 -60.02 9.60 23.06
CA LEU A 97 -59.80 11.00 23.42
C LEU A 97 -58.51 11.57 22.81
N GLN A 98 -57.45 10.76 22.72
CA GLN A 98 -56.18 11.17 22.11
C GLN A 98 -56.29 11.29 20.58
N GLU A 99 -57.01 10.38 19.94
CA GLU A 99 -57.27 10.39 18.49
C GLU A 99 -58.19 11.55 18.09
N GLN A 100 -59.28 11.78 18.83
CA GLN A 100 -60.19 12.90 18.59
C GLN A 100 -59.52 14.25 18.89
N ARG A 101 -58.62 14.32 19.87
CA ARG A 101 -57.73 15.49 20.07
C ARG A 101 -56.87 15.74 18.82
N LEU A 102 -56.26 14.71 18.25
CA LEU A 102 -55.45 14.81 17.03
C LEU A 102 -56.29 15.25 15.81
N GLN A 103 -57.56 14.84 15.73
CA GLN A 103 -58.46 15.16 14.62
C GLN A 103 -59.11 16.56 14.72
N ARG A 104 -59.63 16.96 15.89
CA ARG A 104 -60.42 18.20 16.05
C ARG A 104 -59.61 19.45 16.44
N LEU A 105 -58.46 19.28 17.10
CA LEU A 105 -57.53 20.38 17.41
C LEU A 105 -56.35 20.43 16.41
N GLY A 106 -56.49 19.76 15.26
CA GLY A 106 -55.42 19.44 14.32
C GLY A 106 -54.52 20.62 13.91
N LEU A 107 -53.27 20.59 14.39
CA LEU A 107 -52.12 20.92 13.56
C LEU A 107 -51.82 19.69 12.71
N GLY A 108 -51.80 19.88 11.38
CA GLY A 108 -51.75 18.81 10.40
C GLY A 108 -50.56 17.85 10.54
N SER A 109 -50.78 16.64 10.00
CA SER A 109 -49.81 15.59 9.66
C SER A 109 -48.33 15.99 9.85
N GLY A 110 -47.82 15.74 11.04
CA GLY A 110 -46.45 15.98 11.43
C GLY A 110 -46.32 15.65 12.90
N ALA A 111 -46.40 14.38 13.25
CA ALA A 111 -45.93 13.95 14.55
C ALA A 111 -44.49 14.47 14.68
N LEU A 112 -44.29 15.49 15.52
CA LEU A 112 -43.00 15.76 16.13
C LEU A 112 -42.66 14.48 16.89
N LEU A 113 -42.02 13.53 16.19
CA LEU A 113 -41.34 12.41 16.79
C LEU A 113 -40.56 13.00 17.97
N SER A 114 -40.67 12.38 19.14
CA SER A 114 -39.77 12.77 20.23
C SER A 114 -38.35 12.78 19.67
N VAL A 115 -37.50 13.72 20.09
CA VAL A 115 -36.12 13.82 19.54
C VAL A 115 -35.41 12.45 19.60
N SER A 116 -35.75 11.61 20.59
CA SER A 116 -35.29 10.23 20.71
C SER A 116 -35.78 9.29 19.59
N GLU A 117 -37.06 9.34 19.21
CA GLU A 117 -37.59 8.56 18.08
C GLU A 117 -37.01 9.03 16.75
N TYR A 118 -36.85 10.36 16.58
CA TYR A 118 -36.23 10.92 15.39
C TYR A 118 -34.76 10.50 15.24
N LYS A 119 -33.99 10.42 16.34
CA LYS A 119 -32.62 9.89 16.34
C LYS A 119 -32.55 8.49 15.74
N LYS A 120 -33.49 7.61 16.10
CA LYS A 120 -33.53 6.24 15.57
C LYS A 120 -33.84 6.24 14.06
N LYS A 121 -34.87 6.98 13.66
CA LYS A 121 -35.25 7.14 12.24
C LYS A 121 -34.10 7.70 11.40
N TYR A 122 -33.41 8.73 11.90
CA TYR A 122 -32.26 9.33 11.24
C TYR A 122 -31.09 8.34 11.10
N ARG A 123 -30.74 7.58 12.14
CA ARG A 123 -29.68 6.56 12.05
C ARG A 123 -30.01 5.48 11.02
N GLU A 124 -31.26 5.03 10.95
CA GLU A 124 -31.71 4.07 9.93
C GLU A 124 -31.59 4.66 8.51
N HIS A 125 -31.95 5.92 8.33
CA HIS A 125 -31.76 6.64 7.06
C HIS A 125 -30.28 6.72 6.64
N VAL A 126 -29.39 7.14 7.54
CA VAL A 126 -27.94 7.22 7.28
C VAL A 126 -27.36 5.85 6.93
N LEU A 127 -27.79 4.79 7.63
CA LEU A 127 -27.38 3.42 7.31
C LEU A 127 -27.77 3.01 5.90
N GLN A 128 -28.97 3.38 5.42
CA GLN A 128 -29.42 3.08 4.07
C GLN A 128 -28.65 3.90 3.02
N LEU A 129 -28.50 5.21 3.24
CA LEU A 129 -27.84 6.14 2.33
C LEU A 129 -26.36 5.80 2.11
N HIS A 130 -25.64 5.47 3.19
CA HIS A 130 -24.21 5.17 3.16
C HIS A 130 -23.88 3.68 3.21
N ALA A 131 -24.88 2.79 3.07
CA ALA A 131 -24.64 1.34 2.97
C ALA A 131 -23.77 0.97 1.77
N ARG A 132 -23.87 1.75 0.68
CA ARG A 132 -23.19 1.47 -0.58
C ARG A 132 -22.33 2.65 -1.00
N VAL A 133 -21.15 2.36 -1.52
CA VAL A 133 -20.25 3.34 -2.11
C VAL A 133 -20.14 3.06 -3.60
N LYS A 134 -20.20 4.11 -4.42
CA LYS A 134 -19.88 4.03 -5.85
C LYS A 134 -18.36 4.04 -6.00
N GLU A 135 -17.79 2.98 -6.58
CA GLU A 135 -16.41 2.94 -7.03
C GLU A 135 -16.24 3.81 -8.30
N ARG A 136 -15.00 4.17 -8.66
CA ARG A 136 -14.71 5.05 -9.81
C ARG A 136 -15.12 4.49 -11.18
N ASN A 137 -15.33 3.18 -11.28
CA ASN A 137 -15.91 2.52 -12.44
C ASN A 137 -17.45 2.44 -12.39
N ALA A 138 -18.09 3.31 -11.60
CA ALA A 138 -19.54 3.38 -11.35
C ALA A 138 -20.17 2.15 -10.66
N ARG A 139 -19.38 1.16 -10.19
CA ARG A 139 -19.92 -0.01 -9.47
C ARG A 139 -20.33 0.34 -8.05
N SER A 140 -21.55 -0.02 -7.65
CA SER A 140 -22.07 0.20 -6.29
C SER A 140 -21.85 -1.01 -5.38
N VAL A 141 -21.05 -0.84 -4.33
CA VAL A 141 -20.59 -1.93 -3.43
C VAL A 141 -20.91 -1.62 -1.97
N LYS A 142 -21.27 -2.65 -1.19
CA LYS A 142 -21.54 -2.48 0.24
C LYS A 142 -20.27 -2.05 0.98
N ILE A 143 -20.31 -0.96 1.74
CA ILE A 143 -19.14 -0.40 2.43
C ILE A 143 -18.51 -1.40 3.40
N THR A 144 -19.34 -2.17 4.11
CA THR A 144 -18.88 -3.22 5.05
C THR A 144 -18.13 -4.36 4.37
N LYS A 145 -18.42 -4.62 3.08
CA LYS A 145 -17.77 -5.66 2.28
C LYS A 145 -16.51 -5.16 1.55
N ARG A 146 -16.20 -3.86 1.61
CA ARG A 146 -15.08 -3.26 0.86
C ARG A 146 -14.09 -2.52 1.74
N PHE A 147 -14.58 -1.83 2.78
CA PHE A 147 -13.72 -1.15 3.73
C PHE A 147 -12.75 -2.15 4.35
N THR A 148 -11.47 -1.79 4.32
CA THR A 148 -10.39 -2.51 4.99
C THR A 148 -9.61 -1.52 5.82
N LYS A 149 -9.13 -1.98 6.98
CA LYS A 149 -8.42 -1.15 7.94
C LYS A 149 -7.30 -0.36 7.27
N LEU A 150 -7.23 0.92 7.59
CA LEU A 150 -6.13 1.80 7.22
C LEU A 150 -5.22 2.02 8.43
N LEU A 151 -3.93 2.14 8.16
CA LEU A 151 -2.95 2.61 9.14
C LEU A 151 -3.19 4.11 9.36
N ILE A 152 -3.51 4.46 10.60
CA ILE A 152 -3.74 5.84 11.02
C ILE A 152 -2.83 6.09 12.23
N ALA A 153 -1.90 7.03 12.10
CA ALA A 153 -0.92 7.38 13.12
C ALA A 153 -1.09 8.85 13.55
N PRO A 154 -0.85 9.20 14.83
CA PRO A 154 -0.74 10.60 15.25
C PRO A 154 0.52 11.24 14.64
N GLU A 155 0.47 12.56 14.38
CA GLU A 155 1.56 13.31 13.72
C GLU A 155 2.83 13.46 14.58
N SER A 156 2.72 13.31 15.92
CA SER A 156 3.85 13.45 16.86
C SER A 156 4.72 12.19 17.03
N ALA A 157 4.43 11.11 16.30
CA ALA A 157 5.29 9.93 16.26
C ALA A 157 6.37 10.16 15.20
N THR A 158 7.62 10.35 15.64
CA THR A 158 8.78 10.43 14.73
C THR A 158 8.83 9.19 13.82
N PRO A 159 9.30 9.32 12.57
CA PRO A 159 9.41 8.18 11.65
C PRO A 159 10.38 7.10 12.13
N GLU A 160 11.29 7.43 13.06
CA GLU A 160 12.45 6.62 13.41
C GLU A 160 12.19 5.53 14.47
N GLU A 161 11.10 5.61 15.25
CA GLU A 161 10.83 4.61 16.30
C GLU A 161 10.15 3.31 15.80
N GLU A 162 9.75 3.22 14.52
CA GLU A 162 9.20 1.98 13.95
C GLU A 162 9.88 1.53 12.65
N ALA A 163 10.93 2.23 12.17
CA ALA A 163 11.47 2.03 10.81
C ALA A 163 12.94 1.55 10.71
N LEU A 164 13.67 1.33 11.79
CA LEU A 164 15.06 0.85 11.71
C LEU A 164 15.31 -0.42 12.53
N GLY A 165 15.69 -1.50 11.82
CA GLY A 165 16.20 -2.75 12.36
C GLY A 165 15.20 -3.93 12.37
N PRO A 166 15.65 -5.18 12.05
CA PRO A 166 14.88 -6.38 12.33
C PRO A 166 14.95 -6.68 13.84
N ALA A 167 14.41 -5.78 14.65
CA ALA A 167 14.25 -6.00 16.08
C ALA A 167 12.94 -6.76 16.32
N GLU A 168 13.03 -7.80 17.14
CA GLU A 168 11.94 -8.70 17.50
C GLU A 168 10.65 -7.93 17.84
N GLU A 169 9.53 -8.36 17.25
CA GLU A 169 8.19 -7.93 17.66
C GLU A 169 8.11 -8.03 19.20
N PRO A 170 7.76 -6.95 19.94
CA PRO A 170 7.55 -7.06 21.36
C PRO A 170 6.36 -8.02 21.58
N GLU A 171 6.66 -9.18 22.13
CA GLU A 171 5.81 -10.24 22.72
C GLU A 171 4.38 -10.43 22.16
N PRO A 172 3.93 -11.69 21.89
CA PRO A 172 2.68 -12.03 21.20
C PRO A 172 1.37 -11.77 21.99
N GLY A 173 1.35 -10.80 22.90
CA GLY A 173 0.23 -10.47 23.78
C GLY A 173 -0.24 -9.02 23.68
N ARG A 174 -0.98 -8.66 22.61
CA ARG A 174 -2.09 -7.64 22.54
C ARG A 174 -2.06 -6.73 21.29
N ALA A 175 -2.55 -7.21 20.13
CA ALA A 175 -3.18 -6.33 19.14
C ALA A 175 -4.12 -7.03 18.13
N ARG A 176 -5.20 -7.65 18.59
CA ARG A 176 -6.45 -7.69 17.81
C ARG A 176 -7.10 -6.30 17.83
N ARG A 177 -6.45 -5.26 17.30
CA ARG A 177 -7.03 -3.90 17.29
C ARG A 177 -7.97 -3.75 16.08
N SER A 178 -9.28 -3.81 16.32
CA SER A 178 -10.37 -3.59 15.34
C SER A 178 -10.34 -2.17 14.77
N ASP A 179 -10.87 -1.98 13.56
CA ASP A 179 -11.07 -0.66 12.91
C ASP A 179 -11.82 0.31 13.84
N THR A 180 -12.82 -0.21 14.56
CA THR A 180 -13.61 0.51 15.56
C THR A 180 -12.77 1.08 16.69
N HIS A 181 -11.72 0.36 17.11
CA HIS A 181 -10.80 0.84 18.15
C HIS A 181 -9.93 1.99 17.63
N THR A 182 -9.46 1.92 16.38
CA THR A 182 -8.69 3.01 15.77
C THR A 182 -9.54 4.28 15.67
N PHE A 183 -10.78 4.19 15.19
CA PHE A 183 -11.65 5.36 15.08
C PHE A 183 -12.09 5.92 16.43
N ASN A 184 -12.38 5.08 17.43
CA ASN A 184 -12.70 5.56 18.78
C ASN A 184 -11.54 6.33 19.45
N ARG A 185 -10.28 6.08 19.04
CA ARG A 185 -9.13 6.85 19.55
C ARG A 185 -9.07 8.27 19.01
N LEU A 186 -9.69 8.58 17.88
CA LEU A 186 -9.59 9.89 17.24
C LEU A 186 -10.12 11.02 18.14
N PHE A 187 -11.23 10.78 18.85
CA PHE A 187 -11.82 11.74 19.78
C PHE A 187 -11.60 11.36 21.25
N ARG A 188 -10.55 10.59 21.56
CA ARG A 188 -10.21 10.22 22.94
C ARG A 188 -9.61 11.44 23.66
N ARG A 189 -9.80 11.50 24.98
CA ARG A 189 -9.15 12.52 25.81
C ARG A 189 -7.63 12.42 25.67
N ASP A 190 -6.96 13.57 25.57
CA ASP A 190 -5.51 13.71 25.59
C ASP A 190 -4.93 13.35 26.97
N GLU A 191 -3.60 13.43 27.13
CA GLU A 191 -2.92 13.12 28.41
C GLU A 191 -3.32 14.12 29.51
N GLU A 192 -3.75 15.32 29.12
CA GLU A 192 -4.28 16.38 29.99
C GLU A 192 -5.79 16.22 30.30
N GLY A 193 -6.44 15.16 29.80
CA GLY A 193 -7.85 14.85 30.07
C GLY A 193 -8.87 15.68 29.26
N ARG A 194 -8.44 16.55 28.35
CA ARG A 194 -9.29 17.35 27.46
C ARG A 194 -9.64 16.54 26.21
N ARG A 195 -10.87 16.72 25.73
CA ARG A 195 -11.36 16.02 24.54
C ARG A 195 -11.14 16.89 23.30
N PRO A 196 -10.49 16.41 22.24
CA PRO A 196 -10.35 17.16 21.00
C PRO A 196 -11.75 17.38 20.39
N LEU A 197 -12.08 18.63 20.06
CA LEU A 197 -13.32 18.98 19.36
C LEU A 197 -13.16 18.96 17.84
N THR A 198 -11.92 18.94 17.36
CA THR A 198 -11.57 18.93 15.94
C THR A 198 -10.50 17.87 15.72
N VAL A 199 -10.77 16.93 14.82
CA VAL A 199 -9.81 15.93 14.35
C VAL A 199 -9.59 16.14 12.86
N VAL A 200 -8.34 16.17 12.44
CA VAL A 200 -7.94 16.30 11.03
C VAL A 200 -7.30 14.99 10.56
N LEU A 201 -7.93 14.33 9.59
CA LEU A 201 -7.38 13.19 8.88
C LEU A 201 -6.64 13.66 7.63
N GLN A 202 -5.31 13.62 7.69
CA GLN A 202 -4.43 14.03 6.59
C GLN A 202 -3.80 12.85 5.86
N GLY A 203 -3.33 13.06 4.64
CA GLY A 203 -2.63 12.04 3.86
C GLY A 203 -2.66 12.31 2.36
N PRO A 204 -1.93 11.55 1.53
CA PRO A 204 -1.88 11.76 0.08
C PRO A 204 -3.23 11.48 -0.60
N ALA A 205 -3.37 11.91 -1.86
CA ALA A 205 -4.52 11.58 -2.69
C ALA A 205 -4.64 10.04 -2.85
N GLY A 206 -5.86 9.51 -2.99
CA GLY A 206 -6.07 8.07 -3.18
C GLY A 206 -5.83 7.17 -1.95
N ILE A 207 -5.33 7.72 -0.83
CA ILE A 207 -4.97 6.93 0.37
C ILE A 207 -6.17 6.40 1.18
N GLY A 208 -7.40 6.83 0.84
CA GLY A 208 -8.63 6.30 1.42
C GLY A 208 -9.30 7.15 2.50
N LYS A 209 -8.93 8.44 2.66
CA LYS A 209 -9.52 9.37 3.64
C LYS A 209 -11.05 9.46 3.58
N THR A 210 -11.62 9.76 2.41
CA THR A 210 -13.07 9.78 2.17
C THR A 210 -13.75 8.45 2.54
N MET A 211 -13.08 7.33 2.24
CA MET A 211 -13.60 6.00 2.57
C MET A 211 -13.59 5.75 4.09
N ALA A 212 -12.58 6.24 4.82
CA ALA A 212 -12.55 6.23 6.28
C ALA A 212 -13.66 7.12 6.87
N ALA A 213 -13.84 8.34 6.35
CA ALA A 213 -14.89 9.26 6.78
C ALA A 213 -16.30 8.67 6.61
N LYS A 214 -16.60 8.11 5.43
CA LYS A 214 -17.86 7.38 5.17
C LYS A 214 -18.02 6.15 6.06
N LYS A 215 -16.92 5.45 6.38
CA LYS A 215 -16.95 4.30 7.29
C LYS A 215 -17.24 4.70 8.73
N ILE A 216 -16.68 5.80 9.20
CA ILE A 216 -16.93 6.35 10.55
C ILE A 216 -18.41 6.71 10.67
N LEU A 217 -18.97 7.41 9.68
CA LEU A 217 -20.40 7.73 9.63
C LEU A 217 -21.28 6.46 9.68
N TYR A 218 -20.97 5.48 8.84
CA TYR A 218 -21.72 4.22 8.79
C TYR A 218 -21.64 3.45 10.11
N ASP A 219 -20.46 3.34 10.71
CA ASP A 219 -20.28 2.63 11.99
C ASP A 219 -20.92 3.37 13.16
N TRP A 220 -20.94 4.70 13.15
CA TRP A 220 -21.72 5.49 14.10
C TRP A 220 -23.21 5.21 13.97
N ALA A 221 -23.74 5.22 12.75
CA ALA A 221 -25.16 4.94 12.50
C ALA A 221 -25.52 3.49 12.86
N ALA A 222 -24.58 2.54 12.68
CA ALA A 222 -24.70 1.15 13.14
C ALA A 222 -24.56 0.98 14.67
N GLY A 223 -24.32 2.07 15.40
CA GLY A 223 -24.14 2.06 16.84
C GLY A 223 -22.80 1.48 17.31
N LYS A 224 -21.76 1.41 16.48
CA LYS A 224 -20.44 0.86 16.88
C LYS A 224 -19.47 1.92 17.38
N LEU A 225 -19.66 3.17 16.99
CA LEU A 225 -18.80 4.30 17.33
C LEU A 225 -19.56 5.37 18.09
N TYR A 226 -18.87 6.03 19.02
CA TYR A 226 -19.33 7.23 19.74
C TYR A 226 -20.71 7.10 20.41
N GLN A 227 -21.07 5.90 20.86
CA GLN A 227 -22.33 5.66 21.58
C GLN A 227 -22.44 6.59 22.80
N GLY A 228 -23.60 7.22 22.97
CA GLY A 228 -23.86 8.17 24.06
C GLY A 228 -23.12 9.51 23.95
N GLN A 229 -22.20 9.67 22.98
CA GLN A 229 -21.41 10.89 22.77
C GLN A 229 -21.93 11.73 21.61
N VAL A 230 -22.43 11.08 20.55
CA VAL A 230 -22.94 11.74 19.34
C VAL A 230 -24.38 11.30 19.05
N ASP A 231 -25.27 12.27 19.00
CA ASP A 231 -26.69 12.10 18.72
C ASP A 231 -27.00 12.16 17.22
N PHE A 232 -26.33 13.05 16.49
CA PHE A 232 -26.47 13.20 15.04
C PHE A 232 -25.10 13.42 14.38
N ALA A 233 -24.88 12.83 13.21
CA ALA A 233 -23.65 13.00 12.44
C ALA A 233 -23.97 13.29 10.97
N PHE A 234 -23.35 14.34 10.42
CA PHE A 234 -23.60 14.86 9.08
C PHE A 234 -22.36 14.73 8.22
N PHE A 235 -22.52 14.33 6.96
CA PHE A 235 -21.44 14.21 6.00
C PHE A 235 -21.54 15.29 4.94
N MET A 236 -20.53 16.13 4.87
CA MET A 236 -20.49 17.32 4.02
C MET A 236 -19.30 17.21 3.06
N PRO A 237 -19.52 16.77 1.80
CA PRO A 237 -18.50 16.83 0.77
C PRO A 237 -18.25 18.30 0.41
N CYS A 238 -17.05 18.81 0.68
CA CYS A 238 -16.73 20.21 0.50
C CYS A 238 -16.85 20.64 -0.97
N GLY A 239 -16.27 19.87 -1.91
CA GLY A 239 -16.38 20.18 -3.36
C GLY A 239 -17.81 20.28 -3.87
N GLU A 240 -18.67 19.31 -3.57
CA GLU A 240 -20.08 19.33 -4.01
C GLU A 240 -20.87 20.52 -3.44
N LEU A 241 -20.49 21.01 -2.26
CA LEU A 241 -21.15 22.15 -1.62
C LEU A 241 -20.65 23.49 -2.16
N LEU A 242 -19.39 23.57 -2.58
CA LEU A 242 -18.81 24.76 -3.19
C LEU A 242 -19.30 24.98 -4.62
N GLU A 243 -19.59 23.91 -5.37
CA GLU A 243 -20.10 23.98 -6.75
C GLU A 243 -21.61 24.33 -6.84
N ARG A 244 -22.36 24.27 -5.74
CA ARG A 244 -23.81 24.53 -5.75
C ARG A 244 -24.10 26.04 -5.85
N PRO A 245 -24.89 26.49 -6.83
CA PRO A 245 -25.31 27.88 -6.90
C PRO A 245 -26.32 28.22 -5.81
N GLY A 246 -26.16 29.39 -5.17
CA GLY A 246 -27.10 29.96 -4.19
C GLY A 246 -26.58 30.05 -2.75
N THR A 247 -27.24 30.85 -1.92
CA THR A 247 -26.97 30.93 -0.48
C THR A 247 -27.81 29.90 0.28
N ARG A 248 -27.22 29.23 1.26
CA ARG A 248 -27.91 28.26 2.14
C ARG A 248 -27.39 28.40 3.56
N SER A 249 -28.27 28.20 4.53
CA SER A 249 -27.89 28.17 5.94
C SER A 249 -27.35 26.79 6.34
N LEU A 250 -26.68 26.69 7.50
CA LEU A 250 -26.32 25.37 8.04
C LEU A 250 -27.58 24.53 8.29
N ALA A 251 -28.65 25.15 8.77
CA ALA A 251 -29.93 24.48 9.04
C ALA A 251 -30.49 23.82 7.77
N ASP A 252 -30.40 24.49 6.61
CA ASP A 252 -30.82 23.93 5.32
C ASP A 252 -29.95 22.72 4.91
N LEU A 253 -28.63 22.81 5.10
CA LEU A 253 -27.69 21.72 4.80
C LEU A 253 -27.89 20.49 5.69
N ILE A 254 -28.33 20.70 6.93
CA ILE A 254 -28.74 19.63 7.84
C ILE A 254 -30.06 19.03 7.39
N LEU A 255 -31.03 19.86 7.02
CA LEU A 255 -32.36 19.45 6.57
C LEU A 255 -32.29 18.61 5.29
N ASP A 256 -31.41 18.95 4.36
CA ASP A 256 -31.16 18.22 3.11
C ASP A 256 -30.66 16.77 3.35
N GLN A 257 -30.01 16.52 4.50
CA GLN A 257 -29.51 15.19 4.89
C GLN A 257 -30.51 14.41 5.76
N CYS A 258 -31.66 15.01 6.09
CA CYS A 258 -32.69 14.39 6.90
C CYS A 258 -33.71 13.63 6.03
N PRO A 259 -34.34 12.56 6.55
CA PRO A 259 -35.30 11.75 5.80
C PRO A 259 -36.58 12.49 5.39
N ASP A 260 -36.94 13.58 6.09
CA ASP A 260 -38.15 14.35 5.85
C ASP A 260 -37.96 15.81 6.30
N ARG A 261 -38.78 16.72 5.75
CA ARG A 261 -38.75 18.15 6.09
C ARG A 261 -39.29 18.47 7.49
N GLY A 262 -39.84 17.49 8.21
CA GLY A 262 -40.29 17.61 9.60
C GLY A 262 -39.18 17.42 10.63
N ALA A 263 -37.91 17.43 10.20
CA ALA A 263 -36.75 17.29 11.07
C ALA A 263 -36.72 18.40 12.15
N PRO A 264 -36.50 18.06 13.44
CA PRO A 264 -36.42 19.03 14.52
C PRO A 264 -35.05 19.74 14.56
N VAL A 265 -34.66 20.40 13.45
CA VAL A 265 -33.34 21.04 13.27
C VAL A 265 -33.03 22.06 14.38
N PRO A 266 -33.97 22.94 14.82
CA PRO A 266 -33.71 23.84 15.94
C PRO A 266 -33.37 23.11 17.24
N GLN A 267 -34.07 22.01 17.55
CA GLN A 267 -33.82 21.20 18.74
C GLN A 267 -32.49 20.42 18.64
N MET A 268 -32.08 20.03 17.43
CA MET A 268 -30.78 19.39 17.18
C MET A 268 -29.64 20.39 17.41
N LEU A 269 -29.78 21.60 16.89
CA LEU A 269 -28.80 22.70 17.03
C LEU A 269 -28.72 23.23 18.48
N ALA A 270 -29.74 23.03 19.30
CA ALA A 270 -29.72 23.37 20.73
C ALA A 270 -28.73 22.53 21.56
N GLN A 271 -28.27 21.38 21.05
CA GLN A 271 -27.26 20.53 21.68
C GLN A 271 -26.01 20.34 20.79
N PRO A 272 -25.27 21.41 20.48
CA PRO A 272 -24.16 21.37 19.53
C PRO A 272 -23.07 20.34 19.90
N GLN A 273 -22.80 20.15 21.19
CA GLN A 273 -21.82 19.21 21.71
C GLN A 273 -22.08 17.73 21.41
N ARG A 274 -23.27 17.39 20.93
CA ARG A 274 -23.65 16.03 20.51
C ARG A 274 -23.78 15.88 18.99
N LEU A 275 -23.39 16.90 18.24
CA LEU A 275 -23.35 16.87 16.78
C LEU A 275 -21.94 16.55 16.32
N LEU A 276 -21.85 15.72 15.28
CA LEU A 276 -20.61 15.43 14.56
C LEU A 276 -20.74 15.90 13.11
N PHE A 277 -19.88 16.82 12.69
CA PHE A 277 -19.77 17.21 11.29
C PHE A 277 -18.53 16.55 10.68
N ILE A 278 -18.71 15.87 9.56
CA ILE A 278 -17.63 15.26 8.78
C ILE A 278 -17.47 16.08 7.50
N LEU A 279 -16.41 16.88 7.45
CA LEU A 279 -16.05 17.69 6.29
C LEU A 279 -15.06 16.91 5.43
N ASP A 280 -15.49 16.48 4.25
CA ASP A 280 -14.66 15.69 3.33
C ASP A 280 -14.08 16.57 2.22
N GLY A 281 -12.75 16.64 2.13
CA GLY A 281 -12.05 17.44 1.13
C GLY A 281 -11.87 18.91 1.51
N ALA A 282 -11.54 19.21 2.76
CA ALA A 282 -11.39 20.59 3.21
C ALA A 282 -10.23 21.35 2.54
N ASP A 283 -9.32 20.65 1.86
CA ASP A 283 -8.31 21.23 0.98
C ASP A 283 -8.88 21.96 -0.24
N GLU A 284 -10.15 21.73 -0.58
CA GLU A 284 -10.85 22.37 -1.70
C GLU A 284 -11.46 23.73 -1.30
N LEU A 285 -11.44 24.12 -0.02
CA LEU A 285 -11.95 25.42 0.39
C LEU A 285 -11.04 26.58 -0.07
N PRO A 286 -11.61 27.67 -0.62
CA PRO A 286 -10.84 28.84 -1.00
C PRO A 286 -10.27 29.58 0.23
N ALA A 287 -9.18 30.34 0.02
CA ALA A 287 -8.82 31.35 1.03
C ALA A 287 -9.86 32.48 0.97
N LEU A 288 -10.37 32.86 2.14
CA LEU A 288 -11.37 33.91 2.26
C LEU A 288 -10.62 35.25 2.25
N GLY A 289 -11.03 36.15 1.36
CA GLY A 289 -10.61 37.55 1.32
C GLY A 289 -11.83 38.46 1.15
N GLY A 290 -11.77 39.68 1.69
CA GLY A 290 -12.87 40.65 1.61
C GLY A 290 -14.04 40.40 2.58
N PRO A 291 -15.28 40.88 2.31
CA PRO A 291 -16.45 40.71 3.19
C PRO A 291 -16.88 39.25 3.42
N GLU A 292 -16.36 38.29 2.65
CA GLU A 292 -16.51 36.84 2.91
C GLU A 292 -15.55 36.30 3.98
N ALA A 293 -14.58 37.08 4.46
CA ALA A 293 -13.68 36.70 5.54
C ALA A 293 -14.36 36.66 6.91
N ALA A 294 -15.50 37.34 7.08
CA ALA A 294 -16.28 37.27 8.31
C ALA A 294 -16.93 35.87 8.44
N PRO A 295 -16.54 35.07 9.45
CA PRO A 295 -17.09 33.73 9.63
C PRO A 295 -18.59 33.82 9.91
N CYS A 296 -19.37 32.94 9.28
CA CYS A 296 -20.79 32.81 9.62
C CYS A 296 -20.91 32.38 11.08
N THR A 297 -21.77 33.04 11.85
CA THR A 297 -21.96 32.78 13.29
C THR A 297 -23.35 32.23 13.60
N ASP A 298 -24.35 32.54 12.77
CA ASP A 298 -25.72 32.07 12.94
C ASP A 298 -26.01 30.84 12.06
N PRO A 299 -26.40 29.69 12.64
CA PRO A 299 -26.81 28.50 11.89
C PRO A 299 -27.97 28.68 10.91
N PHE A 300 -28.79 29.73 11.07
CA PHE A 300 -29.95 30.02 10.21
C PHE A 300 -29.68 31.13 9.18
N GLU A 301 -28.53 31.78 9.22
CA GLU A 301 -28.12 32.78 8.23
C GLU A 301 -27.84 32.11 6.88
N ALA A 302 -28.51 32.56 5.82
CA ALA A 302 -28.23 32.10 4.46
C ALA A 302 -26.93 32.72 3.95
N ALA A 303 -25.88 31.92 3.82
CA ALA A 303 -24.55 32.37 3.38
C ALA A 303 -24.01 31.49 2.24
N SER A 304 -22.86 31.87 1.68
CA SER A 304 -22.13 31.04 0.71
C SER A 304 -21.60 29.77 1.39
N GLY A 305 -21.54 28.65 0.66
CA GLY A 305 -21.04 27.38 1.20
C GLY A 305 -19.64 27.50 1.82
N ALA A 306 -18.77 28.32 1.23
CA ALA A 306 -17.44 28.61 1.76
C ALA A 306 -17.48 29.30 3.14
N ARG A 307 -18.40 30.25 3.37
CA ARG A 307 -18.57 30.93 4.67
C ARG A 307 -19.13 30.02 5.74
N VAL A 308 -20.11 29.17 5.41
CA VAL A 308 -20.69 28.19 6.36
C VAL A 308 -19.65 27.17 6.79
N LEU A 309 -18.92 26.58 5.83
CA LEU A 309 -17.86 25.61 6.11
C LEU A 309 -16.68 26.27 6.86
N GLY A 310 -16.34 27.51 6.52
CA GLY A 310 -15.34 28.32 7.23
C GLY A 310 -15.73 28.62 8.69
N GLY A 311 -17.00 28.94 8.94
CA GLY A 311 -17.55 29.12 10.29
C GLY A 311 -17.46 27.86 11.15
N LEU A 312 -17.74 26.68 10.56
CA LEU A 312 -17.58 25.39 11.24
C LEU A 312 -16.10 25.07 11.56
N LEU A 313 -15.19 25.30 10.61
CA LEU A 313 -13.74 25.07 10.79
C LEU A 313 -13.14 25.94 11.89
N SER A 314 -13.51 27.24 11.89
CA SER A 314 -13.09 28.24 12.88
C SER A 314 -13.83 28.15 14.22
N LYS A 315 -14.77 27.21 14.36
CA LYS A 315 -15.63 27.07 15.55
C LYS A 315 -16.43 28.34 15.89
N ALA A 316 -16.47 29.34 15.00
CA ALA A 316 -17.37 30.48 15.11
C ALA A 316 -18.84 30.02 15.03
N LEU A 317 -19.09 28.98 14.24
CA LEU A 317 -20.37 28.31 14.13
C LEU A 317 -20.34 26.98 14.88
N LEU A 318 -21.22 26.83 15.87
CA LEU A 318 -21.32 25.66 16.76
C LEU A 318 -19.98 25.27 17.44
N PRO A 319 -19.44 26.11 18.33
CA PRO A 319 -18.09 25.95 18.89
C PRO A 319 -17.83 24.63 19.61
N THR A 320 -18.87 24.05 20.23
CA THR A 320 -18.76 22.81 21.00
C THR A 320 -19.02 21.55 20.18
N ALA A 321 -19.40 21.66 18.90
CA ALA A 321 -19.65 20.51 18.04
C ALA A 321 -18.37 19.75 17.71
N LEU A 322 -18.49 18.44 17.48
CA LEU A 322 -17.37 17.60 17.05
C LEU A 322 -17.16 17.75 15.55
N LEU A 323 -15.92 17.90 15.14
CA LEU A 323 -15.55 18.10 13.74
C LEU A 323 -14.51 17.07 13.32
N LEU A 324 -14.79 16.34 12.25
CA LEU A 324 -13.84 15.45 11.57
C LEU A 324 -13.58 16.02 10.18
N VAL A 325 -12.35 16.45 9.93
CA VAL A 325 -11.94 17.09 8.68
C VAL A 325 -11.04 16.13 7.92
N THR A 326 -11.30 15.88 6.64
CA THR A 326 -10.32 15.22 5.77
C THR A 326 -9.59 16.25 4.90
N THR A 327 -8.28 16.13 4.80
CA THR A 327 -7.45 17.04 3.99
C THR A 327 -6.22 16.33 3.43
N ARG A 328 -5.51 16.95 2.49
CA ARG A 328 -4.22 16.42 1.98
C ARG A 328 -3.05 16.88 2.86
N ALA A 329 -2.03 16.04 2.98
CA ALA A 329 -0.85 16.29 3.83
C ALA A 329 -0.04 17.56 3.47
N ALA A 330 -0.23 18.13 2.28
CA ALA A 330 0.45 19.34 1.84
C ALA A 330 -0.23 20.67 2.29
N ALA A 331 -1.17 20.62 3.24
CA ALA A 331 -1.94 21.81 3.67
C ALA A 331 -1.98 22.10 5.19
N PRO A 332 -0.98 21.75 6.04
CA PRO A 332 -1.05 22.09 7.47
C PRO A 332 -1.14 23.61 7.66
N GLY A 333 -0.35 24.41 6.93
CA GLY A 333 -0.31 25.87 7.11
C GLY A 333 -1.59 26.63 6.74
N ARG A 334 -2.42 26.15 5.81
CA ARG A 334 -3.65 26.85 5.39
C ARG A 334 -4.84 26.63 6.30
N LEU A 335 -5.00 25.38 6.75
CA LEU A 335 -6.10 24.99 7.62
C LEU A 335 -5.75 25.26 9.09
N GLN A 336 -4.48 25.17 9.52
CA GLN A 336 -4.10 25.49 10.91
C GLN A 336 -4.53 26.90 11.33
N GLY A 337 -4.36 27.90 10.46
CA GLY A 337 -4.77 29.28 10.76
C GLY A 337 -6.29 29.45 10.97
N ARG A 338 -7.10 28.49 10.52
CA ARG A 338 -8.56 28.48 10.69
C ARG A 338 -9.06 27.49 11.72
N LEU A 339 -8.24 26.54 12.17
CA LEU A 339 -8.68 25.45 13.01
C LEU A 339 -8.37 25.78 14.48
N CYS A 340 -9.39 25.74 15.34
CA CYS A 340 -9.18 25.84 16.78
C CYS A 340 -8.68 24.50 17.35
N SER A 341 -7.40 24.46 17.77
CA SER A 341 -6.73 23.33 18.44
C SER A 341 -7.02 21.95 17.82
N PRO A 342 -6.63 21.70 16.54
CA PRO A 342 -6.89 20.43 15.87
C PRO A 342 -5.97 19.32 16.38
N GLN A 343 -6.52 18.11 16.52
CA GLN A 343 -5.72 16.89 16.62
C GLN A 343 -5.54 16.29 15.22
N CYS A 344 -4.30 16.23 14.75
CA CYS A 344 -3.98 15.66 13.44
C CYS A 344 -3.68 14.16 13.54
N ALA A 345 -4.17 13.42 12.56
CA ALA A 345 -3.84 12.03 12.35
C ALA A 345 -3.60 11.76 10.87
N GLU A 346 -2.49 11.09 10.57
CA GLU A 346 -2.07 10.78 9.21
C GLU A 346 -2.60 9.39 8.80
N VAL A 347 -3.28 9.34 7.66
CA VAL A 347 -3.70 8.11 6.99
C VAL A 347 -2.57 7.67 6.07
N ARG A 348 -1.87 6.61 6.46
CA ARG A 348 -0.68 6.12 5.76
C ARG A 348 -0.99 5.15 4.63
N GLY A 349 -1.97 4.24 4.79
CA GLY A 349 -2.31 3.25 3.75
C GLY A 349 -2.64 1.87 4.31
N PHE A 350 -2.35 0.81 3.55
CA PHE A 350 -2.56 -0.58 3.98
C PHE A 350 -1.31 -1.24 4.57
N SER A 351 -1.46 -1.92 5.71
CA SER A 351 -0.47 -2.90 6.17
C SER A 351 -0.48 -4.15 5.29
N ASP A 352 0.57 -4.96 5.32
CA ASP A 352 0.62 -6.23 4.58
C ASP A 352 -0.52 -7.20 4.94
N ARG A 353 -0.96 -7.19 6.20
CA ARG A 353 -2.11 -7.97 6.66
C ARG A 353 -3.42 -7.44 6.08
N ASP A 354 -3.51 -6.12 5.94
CA ASP A 354 -4.71 -5.46 5.43
C ASP A 354 -4.78 -5.54 3.90
N LYS A 355 -3.66 -5.51 3.18
CA LYS A 355 -3.59 -5.88 1.75
C LYS A 355 -4.24 -7.24 1.53
N LYS A 356 -3.87 -8.27 2.31
CA LYS A 356 -4.50 -9.60 2.20
C LYS A 356 -6.01 -9.55 2.44
N LYS A 357 -6.47 -8.88 3.51
CA LYS A 357 -7.91 -8.75 3.80
C LYS A 357 -8.66 -8.04 2.68
N TYR A 358 -8.05 -7.02 2.08
CA TYR A 358 -8.64 -6.27 0.98
C TYR A 358 -8.91 -7.18 -0.22
N PHE A 359 -7.96 -8.01 -0.62
CA PHE A 359 -8.15 -8.99 -1.72
C PHE A 359 -9.33 -9.93 -1.43
N TYR A 360 -9.38 -10.54 -0.25
CA TYR A 360 -10.47 -11.46 0.12
C TYR A 360 -11.84 -10.77 0.12
N LYS A 361 -11.90 -9.54 0.64
CA LYS A 361 -13.11 -8.71 0.58
C LYS A 361 -13.47 -8.30 -0.85
N PHE A 362 -12.46 -8.04 -1.69
CA PHE A 362 -12.63 -7.57 -3.06
C PHE A 362 -13.27 -8.63 -3.96
N PHE A 363 -12.67 -9.83 -3.99
CA PHE A 363 -13.06 -10.91 -4.89
C PHE A 363 -14.28 -11.71 -4.40
N ARG A 364 -14.56 -11.72 -3.09
CA ARG A 364 -15.63 -12.49 -2.41
C ARG A 364 -15.49 -14.03 -2.50
N ASP A 365 -14.96 -14.52 -3.61
CA ASP A 365 -14.53 -15.91 -3.81
C ASP A 365 -13.12 -16.10 -3.21
N GLU A 366 -13.00 -17.00 -2.23
CA GLU A 366 -11.74 -17.25 -1.53
C GLU A 366 -10.64 -17.82 -2.43
N ARG A 367 -11.00 -18.67 -3.40
CA ARG A 367 -10.01 -19.28 -4.31
C ARG A 367 -9.45 -18.24 -5.26
N ARG A 368 -10.31 -17.41 -5.86
CA ARG A 368 -9.89 -16.29 -6.72
C ARG A 368 -9.10 -15.25 -5.93
N ALA A 369 -9.54 -14.92 -4.71
CA ALA A 369 -8.84 -13.99 -3.84
C ALA A 369 -7.42 -14.47 -3.49
N GLU A 370 -7.28 -15.73 -3.09
CA GLU A 370 -5.98 -16.30 -2.71
C GLU A 370 -5.06 -16.44 -3.93
N ARG A 371 -5.59 -16.80 -5.11
CA ARG A 371 -4.80 -16.84 -6.36
C ARG A 371 -4.30 -15.45 -6.73
N ALA A 372 -5.17 -14.43 -6.73
CA ALA A 372 -4.79 -13.06 -7.03
C ALA A 372 -3.82 -12.47 -5.98
N TYR A 373 -4.06 -12.73 -4.69
CA TYR A 373 -3.18 -12.25 -3.62
C TYR A 373 -1.78 -12.88 -3.69
N ARG A 374 -1.69 -14.20 -3.91
CA ARG A 374 -0.41 -14.90 -4.05
C ARG A 374 0.38 -14.34 -5.23
N PHE A 375 -0.29 -14.17 -6.37
CA PHE A 375 0.30 -13.60 -7.57
C PHE A 375 0.91 -12.21 -7.31
N VAL A 376 0.16 -11.31 -6.68
CA VAL A 376 0.68 -9.97 -6.37
C VAL A 376 1.79 -10.04 -5.35
N LYS A 377 1.70 -10.92 -4.35
CA LYS A 377 2.74 -11.07 -3.32
C LYS A 377 4.07 -11.58 -3.87
N GLU A 378 4.04 -12.36 -4.95
CA GLU A 378 5.26 -12.83 -5.64
C GLU A 378 5.99 -11.70 -6.37
N ASN A 379 5.27 -10.67 -6.81
CA ASN A 379 5.83 -9.45 -7.39
C ASN A 379 5.93 -8.36 -6.30
N GLU A 380 7.08 -8.28 -5.63
CA GLU A 380 7.30 -7.38 -4.49
C GLU A 380 7.09 -5.90 -4.85
N THR A 381 7.47 -5.46 -6.07
CA THR A 381 7.22 -4.09 -6.55
C THR A 381 5.71 -3.80 -6.61
N LEU A 382 4.92 -4.66 -7.25
CA LEU A 382 3.48 -4.50 -7.36
C LEU A 382 2.80 -4.59 -5.97
N PHE A 383 3.31 -5.46 -5.09
CA PHE A 383 2.82 -5.60 -3.72
C PHE A 383 3.14 -4.37 -2.84
N ALA A 384 4.29 -3.73 -3.05
CA ALA A 384 4.66 -2.48 -2.41
C ALA A 384 3.75 -1.34 -2.87
N LEU A 385 3.52 -1.19 -4.18
CA LEU A 385 2.59 -0.20 -4.74
C LEU A 385 1.15 -0.36 -4.21
N CYS A 386 0.71 -1.60 -3.91
CA CYS A 386 -0.57 -1.88 -3.27
C CYS A 386 -0.70 -1.38 -1.81
N PHE A 387 0.34 -0.75 -1.25
CA PHE A 387 0.24 0.03 -0.01
C PHE A 387 -0.80 1.16 -0.14
N VAL A 388 -0.85 1.80 -1.31
CA VAL A 388 -1.86 2.81 -1.63
C VAL A 388 -3.17 2.10 -2.03
N PRO A 389 -4.29 2.31 -1.31
CA PRO A 389 -5.55 1.66 -1.61
C PRO A 389 -6.08 1.89 -3.03
N PHE A 390 -5.79 3.04 -3.63
CA PHE A 390 -6.15 3.32 -5.02
C PHE A 390 -5.44 2.37 -5.99
N VAL A 391 -4.12 2.20 -5.87
CA VAL A 391 -3.37 1.24 -6.69
C VAL A 391 -3.83 -0.19 -6.42
N CYS A 392 -4.04 -0.55 -5.15
CA CYS A 392 -4.56 -1.87 -4.78
C CYS A 392 -5.94 -2.18 -5.43
N TRP A 393 -6.82 -1.18 -5.51
CA TRP A 393 -8.11 -1.29 -6.21
C TRP A 393 -7.95 -1.52 -7.71
N ILE A 394 -6.99 -0.83 -8.36
CA ILE A 394 -6.68 -1.00 -9.79
C ILE A 394 -6.19 -2.42 -10.04
N VAL A 395 -5.17 -2.87 -9.29
CA VAL A 395 -4.61 -4.22 -9.41
C VAL A 395 -5.70 -5.27 -9.23
N CYS A 396 -6.53 -5.15 -8.19
CA CYS A 396 -7.64 -6.08 -7.98
C CYS A 396 -8.67 -6.04 -9.12
N THR A 397 -8.93 -4.88 -9.71
CA THR A 397 -9.86 -4.72 -10.84
C THR A 397 -9.34 -5.43 -12.09
N VAL A 398 -8.06 -5.23 -12.43
CA VAL A 398 -7.40 -5.88 -13.57
C VAL A 398 -7.37 -7.39 -13.36
N LEU A 399 -6.85 -7.88 -12.23
CA LEU A 399 -6.76 -9.31 -11.97
C LEU A 399 -8.14 -9.99 -11.95
N ARG A 400 -9.19 -9.30 -11.48
CA ARG A 400 -10.56 -9.81 -11.57
C ARG A 400 -11.01 -9.99 -13.02
N GLN A 401 -10.77 -9.01 -13.89
CA GLN A 401 -11.13 -9.12 -15.31
C GLN A 401 -10.40 -10.29 -15.97
N GLN A 402 -9.09 -10.42 -15.71
CA GLN A 402 -8.27 -11.52 -16.26
C GLN A 402 -8.74 -12.89 -15.78
N LEU A 403 -9.07 -13.03 -14.48
CA LEU A 403 -9.61 -14.27 -13.92
C LEU A 403 -11.03 -14.58 -14.42
N GLU A 404 -11.85 -13.57 -14.68
CA GLU A 404 -13.20 -13.73 -15.26
C GLU A 404 -13.12 -14.19 -16.73
N LEU A 405 -12.10 -13.75 -17.47
CA LEU A 405 -11.79 -14.22 -18.83
C LEU A 405 -11.12 -15.61 -18.87
N GLY A 406 -10.88 -16.24 -17.71
CA GLY A 406 -10.22 -17.55 -17.63
C GLY A 406 -8.73 -17.53 -18.00
N GLN A 407 -8.12 -16.33 -18.07
CA GLN A 407 -6.73 -16.17 -18.47
C GLN A 407 -5.76 -16.57 -17.35
N ASP A 408 -4.52 -16.88 -17.74
CA ASP A 408 -3.45 -17.15 -16.78
C ASP A 408 -2.70 -15.87 -16.40
N LEU A 409 -2.72 -15.55 -15.09
CA LEU A 409 -2.13 -14.32 -14.55
C LEU A 409 -0.62 -14.26 -14.79
N SER A 410 0.07 -15.41 -14.73
CA SER A 410 1.51 -15.52 -15.04
C SER A 410 1.86 -15.20 -16.49
N ARG A 411 0.88 -15.23 -17.41
CA ARG A 411 1.07 -14.86 -18.81
C ARG A 411 0.68 -13.42 -19.05
N THR A 412 -0.52 -13.01 -18.61
CA THR A 412 -1.05 -11.69 -18.98
C THR A 412 -0.60 -10.56 -18.06
N SER A 413 -0.28 -10.84 -16.80
CA SER A 413 -0.11 -9.81 -15.75
C SER A 413 1.24 -9.88 -15.03
N LYS A 414 2.21 -10.66 -15.56
CA LYS A 414 3.45 -11.02 -14.86
C LYS A 414 4.25 -9.84 -14.32
N THR A 415 4.31 -8.76 -15.10
CA THR A 415 5.11 -7.57 -14.77
C THR A 415 4.24 -6.42 -14.29
N THR A 416 4.86 -5.46 -13.60
CA THR A 416 4.13 -4.30 -13.07
C THR A 416 3.54 -3.49 -14.23
N THR A 417 4.30 -3.33 -15.30
CA THR A 417 3.88 -2.63 -16.53
C THR A 417 2.65 -3.26 -17.17
N SER A 418 2.59 -4.60 -17.25
CA SER A 418 1.45 -5.29 -17.85
C SER A 418 0.15 -5.01 -17.10
N VAL A 419 0.18 -4.96 -15.77
CA VAL A 419 -1.02 -4.64 -14.97
C VAL A 419 -1.52 -3.23 -15.23
N TYR A 420 -0.61 -2.25 -15.35
CA TYR A 420 -0.97 -0.86 -15.65
C TYR A 420 -1.49 -0.70 -17.07
N LEU A 421 -0.85 -1.35 -18.05
CA LEU A 421 -1.30 -1.36 -19.44
C LEU A 421 -2.68 -2.00 -19.59
N LEU A 422 -2.93 -3.13 -18.93
CA LEU A 422 -4.25 -3.78 -18.91
C LEU A 422 -5.32 -2.90 -18.26
N PHE A 423 -4.98 -2.10 -17.25
CA PHE A 423 -5.91 -1.12 -16.69
C PHE A 423 -6.26 -0.03 -17.72
N ILE A 424 -5.26 0.52 -18.42
CA ILE A 424 -5.49 1.50 -19.48
C ILE A 424 -6.35 0.91 -20.61
N ALA A 425 -6.02 -0.30 -21.07
CA ALA A 425 -6.81 -1.03 -22.05
C ALA A 425 -8.26 -1.19 -21.57
N SER A 426 -8.49 -1.57 -20.30
CA SER A 426 -9.83 -1.65 -19.73
C SER A 426 -10.56 -0.30 -19.68
N VAL A 427 -9.87 0.82 -19.46
CA VAL A 427 -10.49 2.15 -19.49
C VAL A 427 -10.96 2.46 -20.91
N LEU A 428 -10.11 2.22 -21.92
CA LEU A 428 -10.43 2.42 -23.33
C LEU A 428 -11.57 1.51 -23.81
N SER A 429 -11.55 0.22 -23.45
CA SER A 429 -12.62 -0.73 -23.82
C SER A 429 -13.94 -0.51 -23.08
N SER A 430 -13.94 0.26 -21.99
CA SER A 430 -15.17 0.58 -21.22
C SER A 430 -15.95 1.78 -21.77
N ALA A 431 -15.37 2.54 -22.71
CA ALA A 431 -16.03 3.67 -23.33
C ALA A 431 -17.04 3.19 -24.39
N PRO A 432 -18.21 3.85 -24.52
CA PRO A 432 -19.08 3.64 -25.68
C PRO A 432 -18.29 3.84 -26.98
N VAL A 433 -18.61 3.07 -28.03
CA VAL A 433 -17.88 3.10 -29.32
C VAL A 433 -17.77 4.52 -29.89
N ALA A 434 -18.81 5.34 -29.70
CA ALA A 434 -18.84 6.74 -30.16
C ALA A 434 -17.83 7.65 -29.42
N ASP A 435 -17.54 7.37 -28.14
CA ASP A 435 -16.64 8.17 -27.31
C ASP A 435 -15.19 7.66 -27.33
N ALA A 436 -14.94 6.49 -27.92
CA ALA A 436 -13.62 5.86 -27.91
C ALA A 436 -12.49 6.74 -28.49
N PRO A 437 -12.66 7.43 -29.64
CA PRO A 437 -11.62 8.32 -30.18
C PRO A 437 -11.31 9.50 -29.26
N ARG A 438 -12.34 10.04 -28.59
CA ARG A 438 -12.19 11.14 -27.63
C ARG A 438 -11.40 10.70 -26.41
N VAL A 439 -11.75 9.56 -25.81
CA VAL A 439 -11.04 9.02 -24.65
C VAL A 439 -9.58 8.65 -25.00
N GLN A 440 -9.33 8.16 -26.22
CA GLN A 440 -7.97 7.94 -26.72
C GLN A 440 -7.18 9.26 -26.83
N GLY A 441 -7.78 10.31 -27.40
CA GLY A 441 -7.18 11.65 -27.50
C GLY A 441 -6.88 12.26 -26.14
N ASP A 442 -7.85 12.23 -25.22
CA ASP A 442 -7.70 12.67 -23.83
C ASP A 442 -6.53 11.93 -23.15
N LEU A 443 -6.41 10.62 -23.36
CA LEU A 443 -5.35 9.83 -22.75
C LEU A 443 -3.97 10.15 -23.35
N ARG A 444 -3.87 10.39 -24.67
CA ARG A 444 -2.61 10.86 -25.29
C ARG A 444 -2.16 12.20 -24.71
N ASN A 445 -3.09 13.13 -24.56
CA ASN A 445 -2.81 14.44 -23.95
C ASN A 445 -2.39 14.29 -22.47
N LEU A 446 -3.03 13.40 -21.72
CA LEU A 446 -2.63 13.10 -20.34
C LEU A 446 -1.23 12.48 -20.27
N CYS A 447 -0.86 11.59 -21.21
CA CYS A 447 0.49 11.03 -21.30
C CYS A 447 1.54 12.12 -21.55
N ARG A 448 1.24 13.08 -22.43
CA ARG A 448 2.12 14.21 -22.72
C ARG A 448 2.33 15.09 -21.49
N LEU A 449 1.25 15.41 -20.77
CA LEU A 449 1.30 16.15 -19.50
C LEU A 449 2.13 15.41 -18.44
N ALA A 450 1.93 14.09 -18.32
CA ALA A 450 2.66 13.25 -17.38
C ALA A 450 4.17 13.27 -17.64
N ARG A 451 4.59 13.17 -18.91
CA ARG A 451 6.00 13.24 -19.31
C ARG A 451 6.64 14.57 -18.96
N GLU A 452 6.00 15.67 -19.30
CA GLU A 452 6.53 17.00 -18.96
C GLU A 452 6.61 17.21 -17.45
N GLY A 453 5.68 16.61 -16.70
CA GLY A 453 5.72 16.58 -15.25
C GLY A 453 6.92 15.81 -14.71
N VAL A 454 7.14 14.58 -15.19
CA VAL A 454 8.25 13.71 -14.74
C VAL A 454 9.60 14.33 -15.08
N LEU A 455 9.81 14.76 -16.33
CA LEU A 455 11.07 15.39 -16.77
C LEU A 455 11.34 16.72 -16.06
N GLY A 456 10.29 17.51 -15.80
CA GLY A 456 10.40 18.79 -15.11
C GLY A 456 10.36 18.69 -13.58
N ARG A 457 10.27 17.48 -13.00
CA ARG A 457 9.99 17.24 -11.57
C ARG A 457 8.79 18.03 -11.04
N ARG A 458 7.79 18.25 -11.89
CA ARG A 458 6.54 18.94 -11.57
C ARG A 458 5.48 17.90 -11.19
N ALA A 459 4.96 18.02 -9.98
CA ALA A 459 3.83 17.24 -9.48
C ALA A 459 2.49 17.98 -9.61
N GLN A 460 2.51 19.26 -9.97
CA GLN A 460 1.33 20.14 -10.07
C GLN A 460 1.30 20.81 -11.45
N PHE A 461 0.11 20.90 -12.04
CA PHE A 461 -0.15 21.44 -13.38
C PHE A 461 -1.22 22.52 -13.30
N ALA A 462 -1.05 23.65 -13.98
CA ALA A 462 -2.02 24.73 -13.95
C ALA A 462 -3.29 24.38 -14.75
N GLU A 463 -4.45 24.95 -14.38
CA GLU A 463 -5.70 24.75 -15.12
C GLU A 463 -5.59 25.19 -16.59
N LYS A 464 -4.85 26.26 -16.87
CA LYS A 464 -4.58 26.73 -18.24
C LYS A 464 -3.88 25.67 -19.11
N GLU A 465 -3.00 24.86 -18.52
CA GLU A 465 -2.34 23.74 -19.24
C GLU A 465 -3.35 22.64 -19.60
N LEU A 466 -4.29 22.33 -18.70
CA LEU A 466 -5.34 21.35 -18.96
C LEU A 466 -6.37 21.84 -19.99
N GLU A 467 -6.66 23.13 -20.01
CA GLU A 467 -7.54 23.75 -21.01
C GLU A 467 -6.91 23.69 -22.40
N GLN A 468 -5.62 24.00 -22.51
CA GLN A 468 -4.86 23.89 -23.76
C GLN A 468 -4.83 22.46 -24.31
N LEU A 469 -4.87 21.47 -23.43
CA LEU A 469 -4.90 20.04 -23.77
C LEU A 469 -6.32 19.47 -23.89
N GLU A 470 -7.36 20.30 -23.78
CA GLU A 470 -8.79 19.92 -23.81
C GLU A 470 -9.18 18.85 -22.77
N LEU A 471 -8.41 18.73 -21.68
CA LEU A 471 -8.61 17.70 -20.65
C LEU A 471 -9.65 18.11 -19.60
N ARG A 472 -10.00 19.39 -19.51
CA ARG A 472 -10.88 19.93 -18.47
C ARG A 472 -12.27 19.29 -18.52
N GLY A 473 -12.68 18.67 -17.42
CA GLY A 473 -13.99 18.00 -17.31
C GLY A 473 -14.10 16.66 -18.04
N SER A 474 -12.99 16.14 -18.60
CA SER A 474 -12.98 14.82 -19.23
C SER A 474 -13.09 13.68 -18.21
N LYS A 475 -13.60 12.52 -18.67
CA LYS A 475 -13.62 11.29 -17.86
C LYS A 475 -12.21 10.84 -17.48
N VAL A 476 -11.22 11.07 -18.35
CA VAL A 476 -9.82 10.72 -18.11
C VAL A 476 -9.22 11.59 -17.00
N GLN A 477 -9.47 12.90 -17.03
CA GLN A 477 -9.02 13.83 -15.97
C GLN A 477 -9.55 13.41 -14.59
N THR A 478 -10.85 13.11 -14.47
CA THR A 478 -11.45 12.71 -13.17
C THR A 478 -10.97 11.35 -12.65
N LEU A 479 -10.46 10.48 -13.52
CA LEU A 479 -9.93 9.17 -13.13
C LEU A 479 -8.50 9.23 -12.58
N PHE A 480 -7.64 10.07 -13.17
CA PHE A 480 -6.20 10.10 -12.89
C PHE A 480 -5.71 11.34 -12.16
N LEU A 481 -6.39 12.48 -12.33
CA LEU A 481 -6.02 13.76 -11.73
C LEU A 481 -6.93 14.11 -10.57
N SER A 482 -6.37 14.90 -9.66
CA SER A 482 -7.04 15.49 -8.51
C SER A 482 -6.90 17.00 -8.59
N LYS A 483 -8.02 17.73 -8.47
CA LYS A 483 -8.08 19.20 -8.48
C LYS A 483 -7.58 19.75 -7.14
N LYS A 484 -6.94 20.92 -7.14
CA LYS A 484 -6.47 21.67 -5.96
C LYS A 484 -6.56 23.16 -6.24
N GLU A 485 -7.18 23.93 -5.35
CA GLU A 485 -7.38 25.37 -5.53
C GLU A 485 -6.45 26.20 -4.63
N LEU A 486 -5.72 27.14 -5.23
CA LEU A 486 -4.71 27.98 -4.59
C LEU A 486 -5.03 29.48 -4.72
N PRO A 487 -5.10 30.15 -3.58
CA PRO A 487 -4.61 31.50 -3.26
C PRO A 487 -3.80 32.28 -4.28
N GLY A 488 -4.35 32.89 -5.33
CA GLY A 488 -3.61 33.91 -6.09
C GLY A 488 -3.86 35.33 -5.55
N VAL A 489 -2.97 36.26 -5.88
CA VAL A 489 -2.99 37.66 -5.40
C VAL A 489 -4.16 38.47 -6.00
N LEU A 490 -4.70 38.03 -7.15
CA LEU A 490 -5.81 38.68 -7.87
C LEU A 490 -6.94 37.69 -8.22
N GLU A 491 -6.64 36.42 -8.51
CA GLU A 491 -7.61 35.36 -8.85
C GLU A 491 -7.24 34.03 -8.17
N THR A 492 -8.20 33.11 -8.04
CA THR A 492 -7.93 31.75 -7.56
C THR A 492 -7.20 30.93 -8.63
N GLU A 493 -5.98 30.50 -8.34
CA GLU A 493 -5.19 29.60 -9.20
C GLU A 493 -5.60 28.15 -8.97
N VAL A 494 -6.17 27.50 -9.98
CA VAL A 494 -6.51 26.08 -9.91
C VAL A 494 -5.33 25.26 -10.47
N THR A 495 -4.94 24.24 -9.71
CA THR A 495 -3.87 23.29 -10.05
C THR A 495 -4.39 21.85 -10.00
N TYR A 496 -3.78 20.98 -10.80
CA TYR A 496 -4.11 19.57 -10.88
C TYR A 496 -2.88 18.73 -10.55
N GLN A 497 -3.07 17.60 -9.87
CA GLN A 497 -2.02 16.66 -9.49
C GLN A 497 -2.49 15.22 -9.73
N PHE A 498 -1.61 14.34 -10.21
CA PHE A 498 -1.91 12.90 -10.31
C PHE A 498 -2.26 12.31 -8.95
N ILE A 499 -3.29 11.46 -8.92
CA ILE A 499 -3.74 10.82 -7.67
C ILE A 499 -2.64 9.95 -7.06
N ASP A 500 -1.82 9.33 -7.91
CA ASP A 500 -0.70 8.50 -7.52
C ASP A 500 0.48 8.71 -8.48
N GLN A 501 1.69 8.82 -7.92
CA GLN A 501 2.92 9.08 -8.67
C GLN A 501 3.22 7.98 -9.69
N SER A 502 2.92 6.71 -9.36
CA SER A 502 3.21 5.59 -10.27
C SER A 502 2.42 5.68 -11.58
N PHE A 503 1.24 6.30 -11.57
CA PHE A 503 0.48 6.55 -12.80
C PHE A 503 1.05 7.69 -13.62
N GLN A 504 1.59 8.73 -12.97
CA GLN A 504 2.30 9.78 -13.68
C GLN A 504 3.53 9.20 -14.39
N GLU A 505 4.31 8.36 -13.71
CA GLU A 505 5.50 7.71 -14.25
C GLU A 505 5.16 6.71 -15.36
N PHE A 506 4.12 5.90 -15.19
CA PHE A 506 3.64 4.98 -16.22
C PHE A 506 3.16 5.71 -17.49
N LEU A 507 2.33 6.75 -17.33
CA LEU A 507 1.81 7.52 -18.46
C LEU A 507 2.92 8.34 -19.14
N ALA A 508 3.91 8.80 -18.39
CA ALA A 508 5.12 9.41 -18.94
C ALA A 508 5.90 8.42 -19.81
N ALA A 509 6.11 7.19 -19.34
CA ALA A 509 6.76 6.14 -20.12
C ALA A 509 5.98 5.81 -21.41
N LEU A 510 4.65 5.68 -21.30
CA LEU A 510 3.77 5.41 -22.45
C LEU A 510 3.80 6.53 -23.49
N SER A 511 3.97 7.79 -23.07
CA SER A 511 4.03 8.94 -23.98
C SER A 511 5.12 8.84 -25.05
N TYR A 512 6.26 8.20 -24.73
CA TYR A 512 7.37 8.03 -25.69
C TYR A 512 7.01 7.09 -26.85
N LEU A 513 6.02 6.21 -26.66
CA LEU A 513 5.56 5.27 -27.68
C LEU A 513 4.40 5.84 -28.51
N LEU A 514 3.70 6.83 -27.97
CA LEU A 514 2.53 7.48 -28.60
C LEU A 514 2.89 8.75 -29.37
N GLU A 515 4.18 9.07 -29.55
CA GLU A 515 4.60 10.24 -30.35
C GLU A 515 4.26 10.03 -31.83
N ASP A 516 3.33 10.84 -32.34
CA ASP A 516 3.00 10.87 -33.78
C ASP A 516 4.25 11.31 -34.57
N GLY A 517 4.58 10.57 -35.63
CA GLY A 517 5.75 10.82 -36.50
C GLY A 517 5.73 12.13 -37.31
N GLY A 518 5.04 13.17 -36.86
CA GLY A 518 4.85 14.44 -37.55
C GLY A 518 5.30 15.66 -36.73
N VAL A 519 6.40 16.27 -37.18
CA VAL A 519 6.97 17.58 -36.80
C VAL A 519 7.44 17.71 -35.34
N PRO A 520 8.75 17.92 -35.09
CA PRO A 520 9.28 18.19 -33.76
C PRO A 520 8.88 19.61 -33.32
N ARG A 521 7.70 19.77 -32.73
CA ARG A 521 7.34 21.01 -32.03
C ARG A 521 7.79 20.95 -30.57
N THR A 522 8.94 21.60 -30.38
CA THR A 522 9.49 22.25 -29.17
C THR A 522 9.99 21.38 -28.00
N LYS A 523 11.32 21.47 -27.78
CA LYS A 523 12.12 21.33 -26.54
C LYS A 523 11.95 20.11 -25.62
N ALA A 524 10.94 19.26 -25.78
CA ALA A 524 10.84 17.99 -25.07
C ALA A 524 11.82 17.00 -25.71
N GLY A 525 12.94 16.73 -25.05
CA GLY A 525 13.93 15.83 -25.60
C GLY A 525 13.40 14.40 -25.76
N GLY A 526 13.95 13.68 -26.75
CA GLY A 526 13.56 12.29 -27.03
C GLY A 526 13.91 11.34 -25.87
N VAL A 527 13.77 10.03 -26.09
CA VAL A 527 14.05 8.96 -25.11
C VAL A 527 15.43 9.12 -24.46
N GLY A 528 16.41 9.65 -25.20
CA GLY A 528 17.74 9.97 -24.69
C GLY A 528 17.80 11.01 -23.55
N THR A 529 16.72 11.77 -23.28
CA THR A 529 16.64 12.63 -22.08
C THR A 529 16.16 11.89 -20.84
N LEU A 530 15.32 10.87 -21.00
CA LEU A 530 14.96 9.94 -19.92
C LEU A 530 16.13 9.01 -19.61
N LEU A 531 16.80 8.53 -20.66
CA LEU A 531 17.95 7.63 -20.61
C LEU A 531 19.30 8.38 -20.59
N ARG A 532 19.34 9.65 -20.18
CA ARG A 532 20.53 10.50 -20.32
C ARG A 532 21.75 9.85 -19.65
N GLY A 533 22.87 9.84 -20.37
CA GLY A 533 24.10 9.10 -20.07
C GLY A 533 24.94 9.60 -18.90
N ASP A 534 24.33 10.18 -17.87
CA ASP A 534 25.00 10.23 -16.57
C ASP A 534 24.94 8.81 -16.00
N ALA A 535 26.04 8.33 -15.42
CA ALA A 535 26.23 6.96 -14.96
C ALA A 535 25.24 6.49 -13.87
N GLN A 536 24.25 7.32 -13.51
CA GLN A 536 23.21 7.03 -12.55
C GLN A 536 21.82 7.38 -13.11
N PRO A 537 20.88 6.43 -13.19
CA PRO A 537 19.49 6.76 -13.35
C PRO A 537 19.13 7.59 -12.12
N HIS A 538 18.67 8.81 -12.36
CA HIS A 538 18.23 9.66 -11.26
C HIS A 538 17.18 8.87 -10.47
N SER A 539 17.32 8.76 -9.14
CA SER A 539 16.47 7.90 -8.30
C SER A 539 14.97 8.03 -8.56
N HIS A 540 14.51 9.23 -8.94
CA HIS A 540 13.12 9.52 -9.30
C HIS A 540 12.63 9.00 -10.66
N LEU A 541 13.51 8.57 -11.58
CA LEU A 541 13.13 8.08 -12.92
C LEU A 541 13.14 6.56 -13.04
N VAL A 542 13.60 5.85 -12.01
CA VAL A 542 13.73 4.39 -11.97
C VAL A 542 12.44 3.69 -12.41
N LEU A 543 11.31 4.02 -11.80
CA LEU A 543 10.04 3.36 -12.14
C LEU A 543 9.55 3.72 -13.54
N THR A 544 9.80 4.95 -14.00
CA THR A 544 9.49 5.39 -15.38
C THR A 544 10.31 4.59 -16.40
N THR A 545 11.60 4.37 -16.15
CA THR A 545 12.48 3.58 -17.02
C THR A 545 12.04 2.11 -17.05
N ARG A 546 11.71 1.52 -15.89
CA ARG A 546 11.15 0.15 -15.82
C ARG A 546 9.87 0.03 -16.64
N PHE A 547 8.95 0.98 -16.51
CA PHE A 547 7.72 1.00 -17.30
C PHE A 547 8.02 1.13 -18.80
N LEU A 548 8.96 2.00 -19.19
CA LEU A 548 9.34 2.14 -20.58
C LEU A 548 9.79 0.80 -21.16
N PHE A 549 10.75 0.12 -20.52
CA PHE A 549 11.21 -1.19 -20.98
C PHE A 549 10.09 -2.24 -21.01
N GLY A 550 9.20 -2.23 -20.02
CA GLY A 550 8.03 -3.09 -20.03
C GLY A 550 7.10 -2.85 -21.23
N LEU A 551 7.01 -1.63 -21.75
CA LEU A 551 6.17 -1.34 -22.91
C LEU A 551 6.84 -1.71 -24.25
N LEU A 552 8.16 -1.99 -24.27
CA LEU A 552 8.94 -2.24 -25.50
C LEU A 552 8.89 -3.69 -26.01
N SER A 553 8.12 -4.58 -25.38
CA SER A 553 7.92 -5.91 -25.94
C SER A 553 7.07 -5.84 -27.20
N THR A 554 7.37 -6.66 -28.21
CA THR A 554 6.58 -6.72 -29.46
C THR A 554 5.08 -6.93 -29.23
N GLU A 555 4.70 -7.84 -28.33
CA GLU A 555 3.29 -8.10 -27.98
C GLU A 555 2.59 -6.85 -27.43
N ARG A 556 3.20 -6.19 -26.43
CA ARG A 556 2.60 -4.99 -25.81
C ARG A 556 2.63 -3.78 -26.74
N MET A 557 3.65 -3.61 -27.57
CA MET A 557 3.64 -2.58 -28.61
C MET A 557 2.44 -2.76 -29.53
N HIS A 558 2.18 -3.99 -30.01
CA HIS A 558 1.01 -4.28 -30.83
C HIS A 558 -0.32 -4.08 -30.08
N ASP A 559 -0.38 -4.42 -28.79
CA ASP A 559 -1.56 -4.09 -27.97
C ASP A 559 -1.76 -2.59 -27.84
N ILE A 560 -0.71 -1.79 -27.67
CA ILE A 560 -0.80 -0.32 -27.64
C ILE A 560 -1.34 0.18 -28.98
N GLU A 561 -0.80 -0.28 -30.11
CA GLU A 561 -1.28 0.08 -31.45
C GLU A 561 -2.78 -0.22 -31.61
N ARG A 562 -3.23 -1.40 -31.17
CA ARG A 562 -4.63 -1.82 -31.23
C ARG A 562 -5.53 -0.93 -30.39
N HIS A 563 -5.14 -0.60 -29.15
CA HIS A 563 -5.99 0.15 -28.23
C HIS A 563 -5.99 1.66 -28.48
N PHE A 564 -4.88 2.22 -29.00
CA PHE A 564 -4.72 3.66 -29.25
C PHE A 564 -4.91 4.06 -30.72
N GLY A 565 -4.98 3.10 -31.65
CA GLY A 565 -5.14 3.38 -33.08
C GLY A 565 -3.98 4.17 -33.68
N CYS A 566 -2.75 3.96 -33.19
CA CYS A 566 -1.52 4.57 -33.71
C CYS A 566 -0.53 3.50 -34.17
N MET A 567 0.45 3.88 -34.99
CA MET A 567 1.63 3.04 -35.23
C MET A 567 2.71 3.39 -34.20
N VAL A 568 3.26 2.38 -33.52
CA VAL A 568 4.29 2.58 -32.51
C VAL A 568 5.65 2.31 -33.15
N SER A 569 6.50 3.34 -33.24
CA SER A 569 7.82 3.18 -33.86
C SER A 569 8.76 2.32 -33.03
N GLU A 570 9.42 1.36 -33.67
CA GLU A 570 10.47 0.54 -33.04
C GLU A 570 11.77 1.32 -32.75
N ARG A 571 11.82 2.60 -33.14
CA ARG A 571 12.94 3.50 -32.84
C ARG A 571 13.24 3.58 -31.33
N VAL A 572 12.21 3.67 -30.50
CA VAL A 572 12.36 3.74 -29.03
C VAL A 572 13.02 2.46 -28.50
N LYS A 573 12.62 1.30 -29.03
CA LYS A 573 13.20 -0.01 -28.69
C LYS A 573 14.69 -0.07 -29.06
N GLN A 574 15.05 0.42 -30.23
CA GLN A 574 16.44 0.50 -30.68
C GLN A 574 17.28 1.52 -29.88
N GLU A 575 16.70 2.64 -29.46
CA GLU A 575 17.35 3.62 -28.57
C GLU A 575 17.60 3.04 -27.18
N ALA A 576 16.61 2.35 -26.60
CA ALA A 576 16.76 1.66 -25.32
C ALA A 576 17.84 0.56 -25.39
N LEU A 577 17.85 -0.24 -26.46
CA LEU A 577 18.87 -1.26 -26.67
C LEU A 577 20.28 -0.67 -26.74
N ARG A 578 20.47 0.40 -27.53
CA ARG A 578 21.76 1.11 -27.63
C ARG A 578 22.20 1.69 -26.30
N TRP A 579 21.25 2.20 -25.50
CA TRP A 579 21.55 2.70 -24.17
C TRP A 579 22.08 1.60 -23.26
N VAL A 580 21.41 0.43 -23.17
CA VAL A 580 21.90 -0.71 -22.36
C VAL A 580 23.30 -1.14 -22.79
N GLN A 581 23.53 -1.21 -24.10
CA GLN A 581 24.83 -1.61 -24.66
C GLN A 581 25.93 -0.57 -24.42
N GLY A 582 25.58 0.72 -24.32
CA GLY A 582 26.52 1.79 -24.02
C GLY A 582 27.04 1.78 -22.58
N GLN A 583 26.30 1.17 -21.65
CA GLN A 583 26.70 1.07 -20.24
C GLN A 583 27.94 0.18 -20.03
N GLY A 584 28.22 -0.74 -20.95
CA GLY A 584 29.39 -1.63 -20.87
C GLY A 584 30.74 -0.96 -21.17
N GLN A 585 30.74 0.27 -21.70
CA GLN A 585 31.97 1.00 -22.07
C GLN A 585 32.50 1.94 -20.98
N GLY A 586 31.75 2.14 -19.87
CA GLY A 586 32.06 3.11 -18.82
C GLY A 586 32.83 2.58 -17.60
N CYS A 587 33.18 1.30 -17.53
CA CYS A 587 33.97 0.76 -16.43
C CYS A 587 35.44 0.61 -16.86
N PRO A 588 36.37 1.50 -16.44
CA PRO A 588 37.78 1.15 -16.48
C PRO A 588 37.97 -0.07 -15.57
N GLY A 589 38.55 -1.13 -16.12
CA GLY A 589 38.88 -2.32 -15.36
C GLY A 589 39.70 -1.92 -14.14
N ALA A 590 39.22 -2.27 -12.95
CA ALA A 590 40.10 -2.43 -11.81
C ALA A 590 41.06 -3.57 -12.17
N THR A 591 42.25 -3.20 -12.63
CA THR A 591 43.42 -4.07 -12.60
C THR A 591 43.62 -4.54 -11.16
N PRO A 592 44.05 -5.79 -10.94
CA PRO A 592 44.47 -6.24 -9.63
C PRO A 592 45.86 -5.65 -9.36
N GLU A 593 45.93 -4.41 -8.89
CA GLU A 593 47.18 -3.87 -8.37
C GLU A 593 47.41 -4.40 -6.95
N VAL A 594 48.28 -5.41 -6.91
CA VAL A 594 49.08 -5.77 -5.74
C VAL A 594 49.78 -4.52 -5.24
N THR A 595 49.45 -4.07 -4.04
CA THR A 595 50.34 -3.21 -3.25
C THR A 595 50.73 -3.96 -1.99
N GLU A 596 51.99 -4.36 -1.96
CA GLU A 596 52.69 -4.85 -0.78
C GLU A 596 52.66 -3.79 0.33
N GLY A 597 52.43 -4.24 1.56
CA GLY A 597 52.44 -3.40 2.75
C GLY A 597 52.42 -4.26 4.01
N ALA A 598 53.52 -4.96 4.25
CA ALA A 598 53.75 -5.65 5.51
C ALA A 598 53.88 -4.64 6.67
N LYS A 599 53.04 -4.79 7.70
CA LYS A 599 53.40 -4.65 9.12
C LYS A 599 52.26 -5.17 9.99
N GLY A 600 52.56 -6.20 10.77
CA GLY A 600 51.59 -6.89 11.63
C GLY A 600 51.33 -6.19 12.97
N LEU A 601 50.21 -6.56 13.59
CA LEU A 601 50.11 -7.21 14.91
C LEU A 601 48.63 -7.30 15.33
N GLU A 602 48.23 -8.53 15.63
CA GLU A 602 47.32 -8.98 16.70
C GLU A 602 45.82 -8.64 16.71
N ASP A 603 45.09 -9.66 17.15
CA ASP A 603 43.66 -9.79 17.42
C ASP A 603 42.98 -8.51 17.92
N THR A 604 41.81 -8.18 17.37
CA THR A 604 40.47 -8.20 18.00
C THR A 604 39.50 -7.41 17.11
N GLU A 605 38.23 -7.84 17.10
CA GLU A 605 37.03 -7.17 16.58
C GLU A 605 36.72 -7.31 15.07
N GLU A 606 35.56 -7.93 14.81
CA GLU A 606 34.88 -7.90 13.52
C GLU A 606 34.67 -6.43 13.13
N PRO A 607 34.94 -6.01 11.88
CA PRO A 607 34.58 -4.65 11.48
C PRO A 607 33.07 -4.53 11.58
N GLU A 608 32.62 -3.63 12.46
CA GLU A 608 31.25 -3.16 12.52
C GLU A 608 30.81 -2.82 11.09
N GLU A 609 29.61 -3.26 10.71
CA GLU A 609 28.99 -2.90 9.44
C GLU A 609 28.78 -1.37 9.46
N GLU A 610 29.78 -0.59 9.07
CA GLU A 610 29.60 0.83 8.77
C GLU A 610 28.57 0.91 7.64
N GLU A 611 27.37 1.39 7.97
CA GLU A 611 26.30 1.74 7.04
C GLU A 611 26.72 2.95 6.20
N GLU A 612 27.78 2.82 5.40
CA GLU A 612 28.11 3.79 4.37
C GLU A 612 27.12 3.62 3.21
N GLY A 613 26.14 4.54 3.17
CA GLY A 613 25.38 4.99 2.01
C GLY A 613 24.84 3.90 1.08
N GLU A 614 23.52 3.70 1.10
CA GLU A 614 22.77 2.93 0.10
C GLU A 614 22.89 3.58 -1.30
N GLU A 615 24.05 3.50 -1.95
CA GLU A 615 24.13 3.78 -3.38
C GLU A 615 23.34 2.68 -4.13
N PRO A 616 22.39 3.03 -5.01
CA PRO A 616 21.59 2.06 -5.71
C PRO A 616 22.48 1.18 -6.57
N ASN A 617 22.32 -0.14 -6.44
CA ASN A 617 23.03 -1.10 -7.29
C ASN A 617 22.50 -0.99 -8.72
N TYR A 618 23.12 -0.10 -9.50
CA TYR A 618 22.71 0.24 -10.86
C TYR A 618 22.59 -0.99 -11.79
N PRO A 619 23.52 -1.97 -11.76
CA PRO A 619 23.35 -3.21 -12.50
C PRO A 619 22.05 -3.95 -12.16
N LEU A 620 21.61 -3.99 -10.90
CA LEU A 620 20.34 -4.64 -10.53
C LEU A 620 19.14 -3.91 -11.16
N GLU A 621 19.15 -2.58 -11.16
CA GLU A 621 18.09 -1.77 -11.77
C GLU A 621 17.97 -2.04 -13.28
N LEU A 622 19.11 -2.15 -13.97
CA LEU A 622 19.16 -2.52 -15.37
C LEU A 622 18.52 -3.91 -15.61
N LEU A 623 18.81 -4.88 -14.74
CA LEU A 623 18.19 -6.21 -14.83
C LEU A 623 16.67 -6.15 -14.62
N TYR A 624 16.17 -5.29 -13.73
CA TYR A 624 14.72 -5.06 -13.58
C TYR A 624 14.09 -4.51 -14.87
N CYS A 625 14.76 -3.57 -15.53
CA CYS A 625 14.32 -3.05 -16.83
C CYS A 625 14.27 -4.17 -17.88
N LEU A 626 15.32 -4.98 -18.01
CA LEU A 626 15.35 -6.13 -18.92
C LEU A 626 14.27 -7.17 -18.58
N TYR A 627 14.04 -7.42 -17.30
CA TYR A 627 12.97 -8.29 -16.84
C TYR A 627 11.59 -7.77 -17.25
N GLU A 628 11.31 -6.47 -17.11
CA GLU A 628 10.00 -5.92 -17.51
C GLU A 628 9.68 -6.17 -18.99
N THR A 629 10.69 -6.28 -19.88
CA THR A 629 10.49 -6.58 -21.32
C THR A 629 9.87 -7.95 -21.59
N GLN A 630 10.16 -8.97 -20.76
CA GLN A 630 9.76 -10.36 -20.97
C GLN A 630 10.01 -10.90 -22.40
N GLU A 631 11.02 -10.36 -23.11
CA GLU A 631 11.37 -10.75 -24.48
C GLU A 631 12.81 -11.31 -24.54
N ASP A 632 12.95 -12.64 -24.54
CA ASP A 632 14.24 -13.34 -24.44
C ASP A 632 15.27 -12.88 -25.48
N ALA A 633 14.84 -12.65 -26.74
CA ALA A 633 15.71 -12.20 -27.82
C ALA A 633 16.26 -10.79 -27.58
N PHE A 634 15.41 -9.87 -27.11
CA PHE A 634 15.83 -8.50 -26.75
C PHE A 634 16.82 -8.52 -25.59
N VAL A 635 16.55 -9.31 -24.54
CA VAL A 635 17.45 -9.41 -23.39
C VAL A 635 18.81 -10.00 -23.78
N ARG A 636 18.82 -11.07 -24.59
CA ARG A 636 20.08 -11.62 -25.13
C ARG A 636 20.88 -10.56 -25.87
N GLN A 637 20.24 -9.83 -26.77
CA GLN A 637 20.89 -8.77 -27.56
C GLN A 637 21.39 -7.62 -26.69
N ALA A 638 20.66 -7.24 -25.65
CA ALA A 638 21.05 -6.19 -24.73
C ALA A 638 22.28 -6.59 -23.90
N LEU A 639 22.32 -7.84 -23.46
CA LEU A 639 23.42 -8.40 -22.68
C LEU A 639 24.72 -8.59 -23.50
N CYS A 640 24.67 -8.74 -24.83
CA CYS A 640 25.86 -9.00 -25.68
C CYS A 640 27.03 -8.03 -25.53
N ARG A 641 26.81 -6.77 -25.08
CA ARG A 641 27.87 -5.78 -24.88
C ARG A 641 28.28 -5.60 -23.41
N LEU A 642 27.76 -6.44 -22.52
CA LEU A 642 28.06 -6.46 -21.10
C LEU A 642 28.84 -7.75 -20.80
N PRO A 643 30.19 -7.75 -20.89
CA PRO A 643 30.97 -8.98 -20.70
C PRO A 643 30.87 -9.53 -19.27
N GLN A 644 30.58 -8.66 -18.30
CA GLN A 644 30.46 -9.04 -16.91
C GLN A 644 29.25 -8.36 -16.26
N LEU A 645 28.44 -9.15 -15.54
CA LEU A 645 27.39 -8.68 -14.64
C LEU A 645 27.94 -8.75 -13.21
N ALA A 646 28.21 -7.59 -12.60
CA ALA A 646 28.69 -7.52 -11.22
C ALA A 646 27.61 -6.95 -10.31
N LEU A 647 27.19 -7.72 -9.30
CA LEU A 647 26.28 -7.28 -8.25
C LEU A 647 27.01 -7.23 -6.93
N GLN A 648 27.04 -6.06 -6.30
CA GLN A 648 27.73 -5.83 -5.03
C GLN A 648 26.76 -5.45 -3.91
N ARG A 649 26.98 -6.00 -2.71
CA ARG A 649 26.24 -5.70 -1.47
C ARG A 649 24.71 -5.85 -1.58
N VAL A 650 24.21 -6.73 -2.47
CA VAL A 650 22.76 -6.92 -2.67
C VAL A 650 22.18 -7.87 -1.61
N PRO A 651 21.16 -7.43 -0.83
CA PRO A 651 20.35 -8.30 -0.02
C PRO A 651 19.22 -8.91 -0.87
N PHE A 652 19.50 -10.01 -1.57
CA PHE A 652 18.54 -10.60 -2.51
C PHE A 652 17.18 -10.88 -1.86
N CYS A 653 16.12 -10.30 -2.41
CA CYS A 653 14.75 -10.76 -2.21
C CYS A 653 14.35 -11.81 -3.26
N ARG A 654 13.13 -12.36 -3.17
CA ARG A 654 12.67 -13.37 -4.14
C ARG A 654 12.55 -12.79 -5.55
N MET A 655 12.14 -11.53 -5.64
CA MET A 655 12.01 -10.82 -6.90
C MET A 655 13.38 -10.58 -7.55
N ASP A 656 14.38 -10.16 -6.77
CA ASP A 656 15.74 -9.94 -7.30
C ASP A 656 16.32 -11.22 -7.90
N VAL A 657 16.11 -12.37 -7.22
CA VAL A 657 16.55 -13.66 -7.77
C VAL A 657 15.76 -14.02 -9.02
N ALA A 658 14.43 -13.79 -9.07
CA ALA A 658 13.65 -14.06 -10.28
C ALA A 658 14.11 -13.22 -11.48
N VAL A 659 14.41 -11.94 -11.24
CA VAL A 659 14.95 -11.00 -12.23
C VAL A 659 16.33 -11.43 -12.71
N LEU A 660 17.25 -11.72 -11.79
CA LEU A 660 18.60 -12.18 -12.10
C LEU A 660 18.56 -13.52 -12.86
N SER A 661 17.73 -14.47 -12.41
CA SER A 661 17.57 -15.79 -13.04
C SER A 661 17.09 -15.67 -14.48
N TYR A 662 16.08 -14.80 -14.72
CA TYR A 662 15.56 -14.55 -16.06
C TYR A 662 16.66 -13.97 -16.98
N CYS A 663 17.46 -13.03 -16.49
CA CYS A 663 18.54 -12.43 -17.27
C CYS A 663 19.68 -13.42 -17.51
N VAL A 664 20.05 -14.24 -16.51
CA VAL A 664 21.12 -15.24 -16.62
C VAL A 664 20.78 -16.34 -17.62
N ARG A 665 19.52 -16.77 -17.67
CA ARG A 665 19.03 -17.68 -18.71
C ARG A 665 19.26 -17.15 -20.14
N CYS A 666 19.30 -15.82 -20.27
CA CYS A 666 19.52 -15.09 -21.52
C CYS A 666 20.98 -14.62 -21.70
N CYS A 667 21.94 -15.07 -20.89
CA CYS A 667 23.34 -14.71 -21.04
C CYS A 667 23.88 -15.17 -22.42
N PRO A 668 24.45 -14.27 -23.24
CA PRO A 668 25.27 -14.64 -24.39
C PRO A 668 26.60 -15.29 -23.99
N ALA A 669 27.25 -15.90 -24.97
CA ALA A 669 28.50 -16.63 -24.76
C ALA A 669 29.61 -15.73 -24.24
N GLY A 670 30.38 -16.25 -23.28
CA GLY A 670 31.55 -15.57 -22.70
C GLY A 670 31.22 -14.58 -21.58
N GLN A 671 29.97 -14.52 -21.12
CA GLN A 671 29.60 -13.65 -20.00
C GLN A 671 30.01 -14.21 -18.63
N ALA A 672 30.41 -13.30 -17.74
CA ALA A 672 30.72 -13.57 -16.35
C ALA A 672 29.67 -12.97 -15.41
N LEU A 673 29.28 -13.70 -14.37
CA LEU A 673 28.45 -13.21 -13.26
C LEU A 673 29.31 -13.15 -12.00
N ARG A 674 29.41 -11.97 -11.37
CA ARG A 674 30.11 -11.77 -10.10
C ARG A 674 29.14 -11.28 -9.04
N LEU A 675 29.00 -12.04 -7.95
CA LEU A 675 28.24 -11.64 -6.76
C LEU A 675 29.25 -11.32 -5.65
N ILE A 676 29.27 -10.07 -5.19
CA ILE A 676 30.28 -9.54 -4.26
C ILE A 676 29.57 -9.05 -2.99
N SER A 677 29.91 -9.61 -1.84
CA SER A 677 29.31 -9.23 -0.55
C SER A 677 27.77 -9.32 -0.52
N CYS A 678 27.18 -10.20 -1.34
CA CYS A 678 25.73 -10.38 -1.40
C CYS A 678 25.24 -11.29 -0.26
N ARG A 679 24.09 -10.96 0.34
CA ARG A 679 23.49 -11.77 1.42
C ARG A 679 22.71 -12.94 0.83
N LEU A 680 23.30 -14.14 0.86
CA LEU A 680 22.71 -15.38 0.29
C LEU A 680 21.98 -16.19 1.37
N VAL A 681 20.89 -15.63 1.91
CA VAL A 681 20.19 -16.22 3.07
C VAL A 681 19.46 -17.52 2.67
N ALA A 682 19.60 -18.56 3.50
CA ALA A 682 18.78 -19.77 3.36
C ALA A 682 17.30 -19.44 3.60
N ALA A 683 16.39 -20.01 2.82
CA ALA A 683 14.96 -19.79 3.01
C ALA A 683 14.56 -20.22 4.43
N GLN A 684 14.37 -19.24 5.33
CA GLN A 684 13.79 -19.49 6.64
C GLN A 684 12.33 -19.87 6.41
N GLU A 685 12.05 -21.17 6.39
CA GLU A 685 10.71 -21.64 6.69
C GLU A 685 10.39 -21.15 8.10
N LYS A 686 9.62 -20.07 8.21
CA LYS A 686 8.88 -19.75 9.43
C LYS A 686 8.16 -21.04 9.79
N LYS A 687 8.70 -21.82 10.74
CA LYS A 687 8.07 -23.03 11.28
C LYS A 687 6.66 -22.63 11.68
N LYS A 688 5.67 -22.86 10.81
CA LYS A 688 4.27 -22.88 11.18
C LYS A 688 4.09 -24.11 12.08
N LYS A 689 4.48 -23.97 13.34
CA LYS A 689 3.95 -24.81 14.40
C LYS A 689 2.43 -24.63 14.35
N SER A 690 1.70 -25.73 14.11
CA SER A 690 0.24 -25.79 13.84
C SER A 690 -0.12 -25.36 12.41
N LEU A 691 -0.61 -26.22 11.52
CA LEU A 691 -1.94 -26.85 11.57
C LEU A 691 -1.97 -28.24 10.88
N GLY A 692 -0.84 -28.70 10.30
CA GLY A 692 -0.78 -29.96 9.55
C GLY A 692 -0.95 -31.23 10.39
N LYS A 693 -0.59 -31.19 11.69
CA LYS A 693 -0.77 -32.34 12.60
C LYS A 693 -2.22 -32.67 12.93
N ARG A 694 -3.18 -31.78 12.65
CA ARG A 694 -4.60 -32.01 12.99
C ARG A 694 -5.42 -32.57 11.83
N LEU A 695 -4.91 -32.52 10.58
CA LEU A 695 -5.59 -33.07 9.41
C LEU A 695 -5.13 -34.50 9.06
N GLN A 696 -3.89 -34.88 9.41
CA GLN A 696 -3.41 -36.26 9.23
C GLN A 696 -3.92 -37.24 10.30
N ALA A 697 -4.49 -36.77 11.40
CA ALA A 697 -5.07 -37.63 12.43
C ALA A 697 -6.50 -38.10 12.13
N SER A 698 -7.14 -37.59 11.05
CA SER A 698 -8.56 -37.86 10.75
C SER A 698 -8.80 -38.79 9.54
N LEU A 699 -7.75 -39.27 8.88
CA LEU A 699 -7.87 -40.22 7.78
C LEU A 699 -6.94 -41.41 8.04
N GLY A 700 -7.42 -42.34 8.86
CA GLY A 700 -6.80 -43.64 9.04
C GLY A 700 -6.99 -44.51 7.80
N GLY A 701 -5.94 -45.27 7.48
CA GLY A 701 -6.04 -46.51 6.69
C GLY A 701 -5.61 -46.41 5.22
N SER A 702 -4.32 -46.63 4.97
CA SER A 702 -3.82 -47.78 4.17
C SER A 702 -2.48 -47.47 3.51
N SER A 703 -1.52 -48.33 3.82
CA SER A 703 -0.16 -48.40 3.34
C SER A 703 -0.05 -48.50 1.81
N SER A 704 0.70 -47.59 1.20
CA SER A 704 1.51 -47.90 0.01
C SER A 704 2.83 -47.16 0.10
N SER A 705 3.91 -47.94 0.14
CA SER A 705 5.30 -47.48 0.16
C SER A 705 5.67 -46.84 -1.18
N ARG A 706 5.68 -45.52 -1.23
CA ARG A 706 6.55 -44.77 -2.16
C ARG A 706 7.48 -43.92 -1.31
N GLY A 707 8.77 -44.28 -1.33
CA GLY A 707 9.82 -43.56 -0.66
C GLY A 707 9.87 -42.12 -1.17
N THR A 708 9.26 -41.21 -0.41
CA THR A 708 9.48 -39.79 -0.58
C THR A 708 10.77 -39.46 0.15
N THR A 709 11.88 -39.40 -0.59
CA THR A 709 13.06 -38.67 -0.14
C THR A 709 12.57 -37.29 0.30
N LYS A 710 12.66 -37.00 1.61
CA LYS A 710 12.42 -35.66 2.14
C LYS A 710 13.40 -34.72 1.42
N GLN A 711 12.94 -34.04 0.37
CA GLN A 711 13.70 -32.97 -0.26
C GLN A 711 13.97 -31.92 0.81
N LEU A 712 15.25 -31.69 1.09
CA LEU A 712 15.69 -30.58 1.93
C LEU A 712 15.22 -29.27 1.26
N PRO A 713 14.83 -28.26 2.04
CA PRO A 713 14.38 -26.99 1.48
C PRO A 713 15.49 -26.37 0.61
N ALA A 714 15.12 -26.00 -0.62
CA ALA A 714 15.98 -25.34 -1.59
C ALA A 714 16.40 -23.95 -1.09
N SER A 715 17.56 -23.47 -1.50
CA SER A 715 18.02 -22.12 -1.16
C SER A 715 17.23 -21.05 -1.91
N LEU A 716 17.34 -19.79 -1.46
CA LEU A 716 16.76 -18.65 -2.17
C LEU A 716 17.31 -18.52 -3.60
N LEU A 717 18.56 -18.92 -3.83
CA LEU A 717 19.24 -18.88 -5.14
C LEU A 717 18.95 -20.09 -6.02
N HIS A 718 18.15 -21.07 -5.58
CA HIS A 718 17.82 -22.24 -6.39
C HIS A 718 17.32 -21.88 -7.81
N PRO A 719 16.43 -20.87 -8.02
CA PRO A 719 16.02 -20.48 -9.36
C PRO A 719 17.15 -19.95 -10.25
N LEU A 720 18.16 -19.29 -9.66
CA LEU A 720 19.33 -18.79 -10.37
C LEU A 720 20.17 -19.96 -10.90
N PHE A 721 20.45 -20.93 -10.04
CA PHE A 721 21.20 -22.11 -10.41
C PHE A 721 20.43 -22.99 -11.40
N GLN A 722 19.11 -23.07 -11.27
CA GLN A 722 18.26 -23.71 -12.27
C GLN A 722 18.35 -23.01 -13.63
N ALA A 723 18.33 -21.67 -13.66
CA ALA A 723 18.47 -20.91 -14.91
C ALA A 723 19.83 -21.14 -15.60
N MET A 724 20.90 -21.38 -14.84
CA MET A 724 22.22 -21.73 -15.39
C MET A 724 22.26 -23.11 -16.06
N THR A 725 21.30 -23.99 -15.77
CA THR A 725 21.19 -25.31 -16.43
C THR A 725 20.36 -25.28 -17.70
N ASP A 726 19.77 -24.12 -18.06
CA ASP A 726 19.02 -23.97 -19.30
C ASP A 726 19.95 -24.19 -20.51
N PRO A 727 19.57 -25.00 -21.52
CA PRO A 727 20.40 -25.24 -22.70
C PRO A 727 20.78 -23.99 -23.49
N LEU A 728 19.99 -22.91 -23.35
CA LEU A 728 20.23 -21.62 -23.99
C LEU A 728 21.05 -20.66 -23.10
N CYS A 729 21.42 -21.05 -21.88
CA CYS A 729 22.29 -20.25 -21.03
C CYS A 729 23.75 -20.41 -21.48
N HIS A 730 24.42 -19.30 -21.78
CA HIS A 730 25.83 -19.32 -22.19
C HIS A 730 26.77 -18.61 -21.19
N LEU A 731 26.38 -18.56 -19.92
CA LEU A 731 27.20 -18.04 -18.83
C LEU A 731 28.49 -18.88 -18.70
N SER A 732 29.66 -18.26 -18.89
CA SER A 732 30.95 -18.95 -18.85
C SER A 732 31.62 -18.90 -17.49
N SER A 733 31.36 -17.85 -16.70
CA SER A 733 32.03 -17.65 -15.40
C SER A 733 31.03 -17.26 -14.31
N LEU A 734 31.13 -17.91 -13.15
CA LEU A 734 30.43 -17.55 -11.93
C LEU A 734 31.45 -17.28 -10.82
N THR A 735 31.43 -16.08 -10.24
CA THR A 735 32.24 -15.74 -9.08
C THR A 735 31.36 -15.34 -7.91
N LEU A 736 31.52 -16.02 -6.77
CA LEU A 736 31.01 -15.59 -5.48
C LEU A 736 32.19 -15.03 -4.69
N SER A 737 32.11 -13.77 -4.27
CA SER A 737 33.15 -13.10 -3.50
C SER A 737 32.58 -12.49 -2.21
N HIS A 738 33.24 -12.66 -1.08
CA HIS A 738 32.81 -12.13 0.23
C HIS A 738 31.34 -12.45 0.61
N CYS A 739 30.80 -13.56 0.10
CA CYS A 739 29.43 -13.99 0.35
C CYS A 739 29.39 -14.97 1.54
N LYS A 740 28.38 -14.84 2.40
CA LYS A 740 28.03 -15.91 3.36
C LYS A 740 27.27 -16.99 2.61
N VAL A 741 27.95 -18.08 2.22
CA VAL A 741 27.39 -19.15 1.37
C VAL A 741 26.96 -20.34 2.25
N PRO A 742 25.66 -20.51 2.56
CA PRO A 742 25.20 -21.64 3.36
C PRO A 742 25.21 -22.97 2.59
N ASP A 743 25.19 -24.08 3.32
CA ASP A 743 25.18 -25.44 2.76
C ASP A 743 24.06 -25.69 1.73
N ALA A 744 22.89 -25.07 1.90
CA ALA A 744 21.81 -25.16 0.93
C ALA A 744 22.20 -24.56 -0.43
N VAL A 745 22.91 -23.43 -0.45
CA VAL A 745 23.42 -22.81 -1.68
C VAL A 745 24.52 -23.67 -2.29
N CYS A 746 25.41 -24.26 -1.48
CA CYS A 746 26.43 -25.19 -1.96
C CYS A 746 25.83 -26.42 -2.64
N ARG A 747 24.72 -26.96 -2.08
CA ARG A 747 23.99 -28.08 -2.66
C ARG A 747 23.37 -27.72 -4.00
N ASP A 748 22.61 -26.63 -4.06
CA ASP A 748 21.94 -26.20 -5.30
C ASP A 748 22.96 -25.86 -6.40
N LEU A 749 24.08 -25.22 -6.04
CA LEU A 749 25.18 -24.97 -6.98
C LEU A 749 25.84 -26.28 -7.44
N SER A 750 26.11 -27.22 -6.54
CA SER A 750 26.65 -28.55 -6.89
C SER A 750 25.75 -29.28 -7.88
N GLU A 751 24.43 -29.22 -7.72
CA GLU A 751 23.48 -29.81 -8.66
C GLU A 751 23.53 -29.12 -10.03
N ALA A 752 23.58 -27.79 -10.05
CA ALA A 752 23.66 -27.03 -11.31
C ALA A 752 24.97 -27.27 -12.08
N LEU A 753 26.11 -27.42 -11.38
CA LEU A 753 27.40 -27.73 -12.00
C LEU A 753 27.40 -29.02 -12.83
N ARG A 754 26.48 -29.95 -12.55
CA ARG A 754 26.33 -31.22 -13.28
C ARG A 754 25.68 -31.07 -14.65
N ALA A 755 24.98 -29.96 -14.87
CA ALA A 755 24.14 -29.74 -16.04
C ALA A 755 24.38 -28.39 -16.75
N ALA A 756 25.15 -27.48 -16.15
CA ALA A 756 25.46 -26.18 -16.74
C ALA A 756 26.20 -26.36 -18.09
N PRO A 757 25.62 -25.93 -19.23
CA PRO A 757 26.14 -26.29 -20.54
C PRO A 757 27.37 -25.48 -20.96
N ALA A 758 27.58 -24.29 -20.39
CA ALA A 758 28.62 -23.35 -20.82
C ALA A 758 29.57 -22.89 -19.71
N LEU A 759 29.33 -23.27 -18.46
CA LEU A 759 30.12 -22.78 -17.32
C LEU A 759 31.51 -23.44 -17.32
N THR A 760 32.56 -22.65 -17.52
CA THR A 760 33.96 -23.08 -17.56
C THR A 760 34.77 -22.57 -16.38
N GLU A 761 34.33 -21.50 -15.72
CA GLU A 761 35.03 -20.92 -14.57
C GLU A 761 34.13 -20.80 -13.34
N LEU A 762 34.66 -21.23 -12.19
CA LEU A 762 34.04 -21.04 -10.87
C LEU A 762 35.02 -20.36 -9.91
N GLY A 763 34.64 -19.18 -9.42
CA GLY A 763 35.36 -18.44 -8.39
C GLY A 763 34.64 -18.48 -7.05
N LEU A 764 35.33 -18.92 -6.00
CA LEU A 764 34.89 -18.90 -4.60
C LEU A 764 35.91 -18.11 -3.79
N LEU A 765 35.82 -16.79 -3.86
CA LEU A 765 36.81 -15.87 -3.31
C LEU A 765 36.37 -15.30 -1.97
N HIS A 766 37.24 -15.32 -0.97
CA HIS A 766 36.98 -14.76 0.37
C HIS A 766 35.65 -15.21 1.00
N ASN A 767 35.21 -16.44 0.73
CA ASN A 767 33.95 -16.96 1.28
C ASN A 767 34.21 -17.84 2.51
N ARG A 768 33.31 -17.77 3.49
CA ARG A 768 33.27 -18.74 4.60
C ARG A 768 32.36 -19.91 4.21
N LEU A 769 32.96 -21.01 3.78
CA LEU A 769 32.26 -22.27 3.47
C LEU A 769 32.36 -23.25 4.65
N SER A 770 31.40 -24.16 4.79
CA SER A 770 31.52 -25.28 5.73
C SER A 770 32.25 -26.45 5.08
N GLU A 771 32.74 -27.42 5.86
CA GLU A 771 33.29 -28.66 5.32
C GLU A 771 32.27 -29.44 4.48
N ALA A 772 31.01 -29.46 4.91
CA ALA A 772 29.93 -30.09 4.15
C ALA A 772 29.66 -29.35 2.83
N GLY A 773 29.69 -28.02 2.85
CA GLY A 773 29.57 -27.16 1.67
C GLY A 773 30.66 -27.45 0.63
N LEU A 774 31.92 -27.46 1.06
CA LEU A 774 33.07 -27.79 0.20
C LEU A 774 32.99 -29.20 -0.36
N ARG A 775 32.58 -30.18 0.46
CA ARG A 775 32.36 -31.56 0.01
C ARG A 775 31.31 -31.62 -1.10
N MET A 776 30.14 -31.00 -0.89
CA MET A 776 29.06 -30.99 -1.90
C MET A 776 29.53 -30.36 -3.22
N LEU A 777 30.22 -29.21 -3.16
CA LEU A 777 30.76 -28.56 -4.35
C LEU A 777 31.80 -29.43 -5.07
N SER A 778 32.67 -30.10 -4.31
CA SER A 778 33.66 -31.05 -4.86
C SER A 778 32.99 -32.24 -5.55
N GLU A 779 31.91 -32.79 -4.98
CA GLU A 779 31.12 -33.86 -5.62
C GLU A 779 30.47 -33.39 -6.94
N GLY A 780 30.06 -32.12 -7.04
CA GLY A 780 29.54 -31.53 -8.28
C GLY A 780 30.61 -31.32 -9.35
N LEU A 781 31.80 -30.85 -8.96
CA LEU A 781 32.95 -30.66 -9.85
C LEU A 781 33.58 -31.98 -10.33
N ALA A 782 33.46 -33.05 -9.53
CA ALA A 782 33.87 -34.41 -9.91
C ALA A 782 32.89 -35.08 -10.89
N TRP A 783 31.74 -34.46 -11.17
CA TRP A 783 30.69 -35.08 -11.96
C TRP A 783 31.11 -35.22 -13.44
N PRO A 784 30.85 -36.36 -14.12
CA PRO A 784 31.38 -36.62 -15.47
C PRO A 784 31.00 -35.59 -16.54
N GLN A 785 29.84 -34.95 -16.41
CA GLN A 785 29.36 -33.92 -17.34
C GLN A 785 29.75 -32.49 -16.94
N CYS A 786 30.43 -32.30 -15.81
CA CYS A 786 30.89 -30.98 -15.39
C CYS A 786 31.91 -30.43 -16.40
N ARG A 787 31.73 -29.17 -16.81
CA ARG A 787 32.55 -28.49 -17.83
C ARG A 787 33.49 -27.45 -17.26
N VAL A 788 33.53 -27.30 -15.93
CA VAL A 788 34.38 -26.32 -15.27
C VAL A 788 35.85 -26.71 -15.44
N GLN A 789 36.60 -25.83 -16.10
CA GLN A 789 38.03 -25.97 -16.40
C GLN A 789 38.88 -25.22 -15.39
N THR A 790 38.38 -24.09 -14.87
CA THR A 790 39.09 -23.24 -13.93
C THR A 790 38.33 -23.11 -12.63
N VAL A 791 38.97 -23.46 -11.52
CA VAL A 791 38.45 -23.23 -10.17
C VAL A 791 39.40 -22.31 -9.44
N ARG A 792 38.90 -21.16 -8.99
CA ARG A 792 39.65 -20.20 -8.15
C ARG A 792 39.06 -20.20 -6.75
N VAL A 793 39.88 -20.47 -5.75
CA VAL A 793 39.44 -20.58 -4.35
C VAL A 793 40.36 -19.76 -3.48
N GLN A 794 39.77 -18.85 -2.71
CA GLN A 794 40.48 -18.10 -1.69
C GLN A 794 39.66 -18.17 -0.41
N LEU A 795 40.16 -18.90 0.60
CA LEU A 795 39.46 -19.11 1.87
C LEU A 795 40.21 -18.36 2.97
N PRO A 796 39.50 -17.62 3.86
CA PRO A 796 40.15 -16.77 4.86
C PRO A 796 40.93 -17.58 5.93
N ASN A 797 40.52 -18.82 6.20
CA ASN A 797 41.10 -19.69 7.24
C ASN A 797 41.42 -21.09 6.67
N PRO A 798 42.35 -21.86 7.27
CA PRO A 798 42.67 -23.21 6.83
C PRO A 798 41.49 -24.14 7.11
N GLN A 799 40.72 -24.49 6.08
CA GLN A 799 39.58 -25.38 6.19
C GLN A 799 39.98 -26.81 5.87
N ARG A 800 39.76 -27.76 6.79
CA ARG A 800 39.94 -29.20 6.49
C ARG A 800 39.15 -29.62 5.26
N GLY A 801 38.02 -28.96 5.00
CA GLY A 801 37.21 -29.18 3.80
C GLY A 801 37.95 -28.98 2.47
N LEU A 802 39.07 -28.27 2.44
CA LEU A 802 39.88 -28.11 1.22
C LEU A 802 40.40 -29.47 0.69
N GLN A 803 40.55 -30.47 1.57
CA GLN A 803 40.90 -31.84 1.17
C GLN A 803 39.91 -32.43 0.15
N TYR A 804 38.63 -32.04 0.20
CA TYR A 804 37.63 -32.53 -0.74
C TYR A 804 37.88 -31.97 -2.15
N LEU A 805 38.26 -30.69 -2.26
CA LEU A 805 38.63 -30.06 -3.54
C LEU A 805 39.91 -30.69 -4.11
N VAL A 806 40.91 -30.92 -3.27
CA VAL A 806 42.16 -31.59 -3.69
C VAL A 806 41.90 -33.04 -4.11
N GLY A 807 41.05 -33.76 -3.38
CA GLY A 807 40.66 -35.14 -3.74
C GLY A 807 39.89 -35.22 -5.06
N MET A 808 39.07 -34.21 -5.38
CA MET A 808 38.32 -34.10 -6.62
C MET A 808 39.22 -34.03 -7.87
N LEU A 809 40.45 -33.53 -7.74
CA LEU A 809 41.43 -33.50 -8.84
C LEU A 809 41.70 -34.86 -9.49
N ARG A 810 41.47 -35.96 -8.76
CA ARG A 810 41.66 -37.33 -9.25
C ARG A 810 40.48 -37.85 -10.08
N GLN A 811 39.34 -37.17 -10.02
CA GLN A 811 38.05 -37.60 -10.56
C GLN A 811 37.46 -36.60 -11.57
N SER A 812 37.94 -35.35 -11.56
CA SER A 812 37.41 -34.32 -12.47
C SER A 812 37.68 -34.67 -13.94
N PRO A 813 36.66 -34.58 -14.81
CA PRO A 813 36.82 -34.85 -16.23
C PRO A 813 37.41 -33.67 -17.02
N ALA A 814 37.28 -32.44 -16.52
CA ALA A 814 37.52 -31.22 -17.31
C ALA A 814 38.43 -30.19 -16.65
N LEU A 815 38.72 -30.31 -15.34
CA LEU A 815 39.49 -29.29 -14.62
C LEU A 815 40.96 -29.28 -15.05
N THR A 816 41.41 -28.14 -15.61
CA THR A 816 42.79 -27.92 -16.05
C THR A 816 43.52 -26.88 -15.19
N THR A 817 42.80 -25.96 -14.54
CA THR A 817 43.38 -24.89 -13.75
C THR A 817 42.80 -24.85 -12.34
N LEU A 818 43.67 -24.90 -11.34
CA LEU A 818 43.32 -24.71 -9.94
C LEU A 818 44.14 -23.54 -9.39
N ASP A 819 43.45 -22.53 -8.90
CA ASP A 819 44.07 -21.38 -8.26
C ASP A 819 43.71 -21.38 -6.77
N LEU A 820 44.73 -21.57 -5.93
CA LEU A 820 44.64 -21.54 -4.46
C LEU A 820 45.37 -20.31 -3.89
N SER A 821 45.61 -19.28 -4.72
CA SER A 821 46.36 -18.10 -4.31
C SER A 821 45.71 -17.43 -3.10
N GLY A 822 46.54 -17.04 -2.13
CA GLY A 822 46.08 -16.44 -0.87
C GLY A 822 45.33 -17.39 0.07
N CYS A 823 45.31 -18.71 -0.16
CA CYS A 823 44.86 -19.69 0.82
C CYS A 823 45.97 -20.02 1.83
N GLN A 824 45.58 -20.39 3.06
CA GLN A 824 46.49 -21.01 4.02
C GLN A 824 46.51 -22.53 3.84
N LEU A 825 47.67 -23.09 3.48
CA LEU A 825 47.87 -24.52 3.23
C LEU A 825 48.83 -25.12 4.27
N PRO A 826 48.33 -25.81 5.32
CA PRO A 826 49.19 -26.54 6.26
C PRO A 826 50.04 -27.59 5.52
N SER A 827 51.27 -27.87 6.00
CA SER A 827 52.17 -28.83 5.34
C SER A 827 51.52 -30.19 5.01
N PRO A 828 50.72 -30.83 5.89
CA PRO A 828 50.02 -32.07 5.55
C PRO A 828 49.06 -31.95 4.35
N MET A 829 48.46 -30.77 4.16
CA MET A 829 47.59 -30.48 3.01
C MET A 829 48.41 -30.35 1.73
N VAL A 830 49.59 -29.73 1.79
CA VAL A 830 50.50 -29.64 0.63
C VAL A 830 50.99 -31.03 0.24
N THR A 831 51.34 -31.89 1.20
CA THR A 831 51.71 -33.29 0.91
C THR A 831 50.55 -34.05 0.25
N TYR A 832 49.31 -33.85 0.74
CA TYR A 832 48.13 -34.45 0.12
C TYR A 832 47.87 -33.92 -1.30
N LEU A 833 48.08 -32.62 -1.53
CA LEU A 833 48.01 -31.97 -2.84
C LEU A 833 49.05 -32.56 -3.79
N CYS A 834 50.32 -32.64 -3.40
CA CYS A 834 51.39 -33.27 -4.18
C CYS A 834 51.05 -34.71 -4.58
N ALA A 835 50.52 -35.51 -3.63
CA ALA A 835 50.08 -36.87 -3.91
C ALA A 835 48.89 -36.93 -4.89
N ALA A 836 47.94 -35.98 -4.80
CA ALA A 836 46.83 -35.89 -5.74
C ALA A 836 47.30 -35.47 -7.15
N LEU A 837 48.24 -34.51 -7.24
CA LEU A 837 48.82 -34.07 -8.50
C LEU A 837 49.59 -35.18 -9.21
N GLN A 838 50.27 -36.08 -8.48
CA GLN A 838 50.99 -37.21 -9.07
C GLN A 838 50.08 -38.38 -9.52
N HIS A 839 48.80 -38.35 -9.15
CA HIS A 839 47.86 -39.41 -9.56
C HIS A 839 47.67 -39.42 -11.09
N GLN A 840 47.53 -40.62 -11.67
CA GLN A 840 47.36 -40.78 -13.12
C GLN A 840 46.06 -40.14 -13.64
N GLY A 841 45.00 -40.17 -12.83
CA GLY A 841 43.72 -39.53 -13.15
C GLY A 841 43.68 -38.01 -12.97
N CYS A 842 44.79 -37.37 -12.58
CA CYS A 842 44.82 -35.91 -12.42
C CYS A 842 45.26 -35.24 -13.74
N GLY A 843 44.31 -34.55 -14.38
CA GLY A 843 44.49 -33.81 -15.65
C GLY A 843 44.83 -32.32 -15.49
N LEU A 844 45.22 -31.88 -14.29
CA LEU A 844 45.55 -30.49 -14.02
C LEU A 844 46.78 -30.05 -14.82
N GLN A 845 46.71 -28.87 -15.44
CA GLN A 845 47.77 -28.25 -16.24
C GLN A 845 48.39 -27.04 -15.53
N THR A 846 47.59 -26.31 -14.76
CA THR A 846 48.02 -25.11 -14.06
C THR A 846 47.58 -25.15 -12.60
N LEU A 847 48.55 -24.94 -11.70
CA LEU A 847 48.34 -24.75 -10.29
C LEU A 847 48.94 -23.40 -9.88
N SER A 848 48.10 -22.46 -9.43
CA SER A 848 48.57 -21.20 -8.86
C SER A 848 48.57 -21.28 -7.33
N LEU A 849 49.72 -21.00 -6.73
CA LEU A 849 49.94 -20.88 -5.29
C LEU A 849 50.50 -19.49 -4.96
N ALA A 850 50.15 -18.46 -5.75
CA ALA A 850 50.64 -17.12 -5.50
C ALA A 850 50.23 -16.65 -4.10
N SER A 851 51.16 -16.05 -3.35
CA SER A 851 50.91 -15.56 -1.99
C SER A 851 50.42 -16.63 -1.01
N VAL A 852 50.85 -17.89 -1.17
CA VAL A 852 50.68 -18.97 -0.19
C VAL A 852 51.97 -19.11 0.62
N GLU A 853 51.87 -19.11 1.96
CA GLU A 853 53.03 -19.41 2.81
C GLU A 853 53.33 -20.91 2.79
N LEU A 854 54.53 -21.28 2.34
CA LEU A 854 54.97 -22.68 2.23
C LEU A 854 56.21 -22.93 3.08
N SER A 855 56.24 -24.07 3.76
CA SER A 855 57.45 -24.55 4.44
C SER A 855 58.51 -25.01 3.42
N GLU A 856 59.78 -25.07 3.83
CA GLU A 856 60.86 -25.58 2.99
C GLU A 856 60.59 -27.01 2.50
N GLN A 857 60.08 -27.87 3.37
CA GLN A 857 59.67 -29.23 3.02
C GLN A 857 58.58 -29.22 1.93
N SER A 858 57.58 -28.36 2.07
CA SER A 858 56.50 -28.21 1.08
C SER A 858 57.02 -27.75 -0.29
N LEU A 859 58.02 -26.86 -0.31
CA LEU A 859 58.67 -26.43 -1.56
C LEU A 859 59.44 -27.58 -2.21
N GLN A 860 60.17 -28.39 -1.43
CA GLN A 860 60.88 -29.58 -1.95
C GLN A 860 59.91 -30.60 -2.57
N GLU A 861 58.77 -30.85 -1.92
CA GLU A 861 57.73 -31.75 -2.43
C GLU A 861 57.13 -31.23 -3.75
N LEU A 862 56.84 -29.92 -3.85
CA LEU A 862 56.33 -29.30 -5.08
C LEU A 862 57.37 -29.32 -6.22
N GLN A 863 58.65 -29.12 -5.92
CA GLN A 863 59.73 -29.28 -6.91
C GLN A 863 59.81 -30.73 -7.43
N ALA A 864 59.63 -31.72 -6.56
CA ALA A 864 59.58 -33.12 -6.98
C ALA A 864 58.39 -33.40 -7.92
N VAL A 865 57.22 -32.81 -7.64
CA VAL A 865 56.06 -32.88 -8.55
C VAL A 865 56.38 -32.23 -9.91
N LYS A 866 56.98 -31.04 -9.93
CA LYS A 866 57.37 -30.33 -11.17
C LYS A 866 58.35 -31.14 -12.02
N ARG A 867 59.27 -31.88 -11.40
CA ARG A 867 60.18 -32.82 -12.11
C ARG A 867 59.44 -34.05 -12.65
N ALA A 868 58.46 -34.58 -11.90
CA ALA A 868 57.69 -35.75 -12.31
C ALA A 868 56.62 -35.45 -13.36
N LYS A 869 56.09 -34.22 -13.39
CA LYS A 869 55.09 -33.73 -14.35
C LYS A 869 55.56 -32.40 -14.96
N PRO A 870 56.45 -32.45 -15.98
CA PRO A 870 57.03 -31.23 -16.57
C PRO A 870 55.98 -30.35 -17.28
N ASP A 871 54.87 -30.93 -17.72
CA ASP A 871 53.76 -30.20 -18.37
C ASP A 871 52.85 -29.44 -17.38
N LEU A 872 53.00 -29.69 -16.06
CA LEU A 872 52.25 -29.00 -15.01
C LEU A 872 52.95 -27.69 -14.65
N VAL A 873 52.29 -26.56 -14.91
CA VAL A 873 52.75 -25.23 -14.49
C VAL A 873 52.36 -25.01 -13.04
N ILE A 874 53.36 -24.89 -12.16
CA ILE A 874 53.16 -24.51 -10.75
C ILE A 874 53.73 -23.10 -10.56
N THR A 875 52.86 -22.13 -10.28
CA THR A 875 53.23 -20.73 -10.04
C THR A 875 53.40 -20.46 -8.55
N HIS A 876 54.62 -20.11 -8.13
CA HIS A 876 54.93 -19.69 -6.75
C HIS A 876 56.27 -18.91 -6.73
N PRO A 877 56.37 -17.74 -6.06
CA PRO A 877 57.57 -16.89 -6.09
C PRO A 877 58.89 -17.61 -5.77
N ALA A 878 58.87 -18.53 -4.81
CA ALA A 878 60.05 -19.32 -4.40
C ALA A 878 60.38 -20.52 -5.31
N LEU A 879 59.52 -20.87 -6.27
CA LEU A 879 59.77 -21.94 -7.26
C LEU A 879 60.25 -21.39 -8.62
N ASP A 880 60.08 -20.09 -8.83
CA ASP A 880 60.45 -19.37 -10.06
C ASP A 880 61.81 -18.65 -9.92
N SER A 881 62.40 -18.63 -8.72
CA SER A 881 63.74 -18.11 -8.44
C SER A 881 64.82 -19.18 -8.71
N HIS A 882 65.77 -18.88 -9.61
CA HIS A 882 66.99 -19.68 -9.78
C HIS A 882 67.84 -19.65 -8.50
N PRO A 883 68.49 -20.76 -8.10
CA PRO A 883 69.44 -20.72 -6.99
C PRO A 883 70.63 -19.84 -7.37
N GLU A 884 70.87 -18.74 -6.65
CA GLU A 884 72.16 -18.05 -6.70
C GLU A 884 73.25 -19.04 -6.24
N PRO A 885 74.41 -19.12 -6.93
CA PRO A 885 75.52 -19.95 -6.47
C PRO A 885 76.04 -19.43 -5.12
N PRO A 886 76.50 -20.31 -4.22
CA PRO A 886 76.93 -19.91 -2.88
C PRO A 886 78.11 -18.93 -2.97
N LYS A 887 78.00 -17.79 -2.28
CA LYS A 887 79.10 -16.83 -2.13
C LYS A 887 80.27 -17.53 -1.44
N GLU A 888 81.35 -17.75 -2.20
CA GLU A 888 82.64 -18.14 -1.65
C GLU A 888 83.11 -17.05 -0.67
N LEU A 889 83.28 -17.45 0.59
CA LEU A 889 83.96 -16.68 1.62
C LEU A 889 85.44 -16.58 1.25
N ILE A 890 85.84 -15.48 0.61
CA ILE A 890 87.26 -15.10 0.53
C ILE A 890 87.62 -14.46 1.88
N SER A 891 88.35 -15.21 2.69
CA SER A 891 89.11 -14.71 3.83
C SER A 891 90.26 -13.83 3.34
N THR A 892 90.41 -12.63 3.90
CA THR A 892 91.71 -11.94 3.90
C THR A 892 92.13 -11.68 5.34
N PHE A 893 93.30 -12.23 5.67
CA PHE A 893 94.18 -11.82 6.76
C PHE A 893 94.63 -10.37 6.60
#